data_AF-A0A6G0TVT6-F1
#
_entry.id   AF-A0A6G0TVT6-F1
#
_cell.length_a   1.000
_cell.length_b   1.000
_cell.length_c   1.000
_cell.angle_alpha   90.00
_cell.angle_beta   90.00
_cell.angle_gamma   90.00
#
_symmetry.space_group_name_H-M   'P 1'
#
loop_
_entity.id
_entity.type
_entity.pdbx_description
1 polymer ?
#
loop_
_entity_poly.entity_id
_entity_poly.type
_entity_poly.pdbx_seq_one_letter_code
_entity_poly.pdbx_strand_id
1 'polypeptide(L)'
;MVNCESSRKNENNWDHFSIKNILHAIALVLTFTAHALHALKAESIVVAELDCPESTTCTTCTKKPLCSWSVELQACVNTKLLRAPQSNLQQLIIHNETRCPRFEAVNKSSVAGVSFKYTVRISNDAEGSVTAFLAGSTITCCIESCDFRGSVVDDSIVCVAVRAPRSYFADGATALISYIYVMIGDRKLRFDDDADHYYTIYDRDCPATSAAEANDCATCLWTDGGYKHYLKSCPTGDPCTGPYWVYDKRDADGNEKLRFADDDLVRVRCAEIGILSVRPLYAPRTGSGTTAMTITVRNHRMLAENRTVTVAVAGRRCEDPVTYDDQTITCSVPQHPSSVAAASSTFAGPVEVVYTPTSSSSSSRSSSTMKTTRFALRSSETVGFVDPETISVSPTCGPASGGTKLTVRGRFLDAGNAVRVSVVSTESETTAETVVMTCDTVSRDRHTIVCRTNATVVRHRENSSYRYNESRSARVKVQFDGGPIRYVQSPASWTVCAAGDAALDAGQTFAGTVSGGTAVPVRGIRFSCLTDAQFYVRDRDGGAATYQHAAGCRVANDTYMECRSPDMQHASSSVGVVPATFPDFGVRAWYCGEGRASDLPVQLQLFRSSVVRSPFSLYADPVYVDFEIRDGAIVISGGPSSTSGRGYAVPDVTVRFGNSTGACQVTSVSRHEIVCRPTSTTAATVLDHLRRVVVTVGGDGGYACDVHKKITEHRKDGRGGKLLLFAGVTLFSCCRDVAIVSAAVLLIASIICVLLLRAVTKNRYVISVDT
;
A
#
# COMPACT_ATOMS: atom_id res chain seq x y z
N MET A 1 65.98 36.39 59.66
CA MET A 1 66.95 37.31 59.04
C MET A 1 67.00 36.97 57.55
N VAL A 2 66.63 37.92 56.68
CA VAL A 2 67.53 38.63 55.73
C VAL A 2 67.99 37.69 54.59
N ASN A 3 67.40 37.71 53.38
CA ASN A 3 67.48 38.71 52.27
C ASN A 3 68.88 38.79 51.60
N CYS A 4 69.09 39.13 50.32
CA CYS A 4 68.32 39.17 49.03
C CYS A 4 69.34 39.64 47.95
N GLU A 5 69.22 39.48 46.62
CA GLU A 5 68.35 38.74 45.68
C GLU A 5 69.21 38.48 44.40
N SER A 6 68.82 38.13 43.15
CA SER A 6 67.59 37.95 42.35
C SER A 6 67.91 36.84 41.28
N SER A 7 67.28 36.55 40.12
CA SER A 7 66.13 37.12 39.38
C SER A 7 65.51 36.08 38.41
N ARG A 8 64.70 36.53 37.42
CA ARG A 8 63.93 35.75 36.42
C ARG A 8 63.78 36.57 35.10
N LYS A 9 63.16 36.17 33.97
CA LYS A 9 62.37 34.99 33.50
C LYS A 9 62.20 35.05 31.94
N ASN A 10 61.86 33.92 31.28
CA ASN A 10 60.94 33.77 30.09
C ASN A 10 61.24 34.55 28.76
N GLU A 11 60.81 34.14 27.54
CA GLU A 11 60.17 32.91 27.03
C GLU A 11 60.22 32.80 25.47
N ASN A 12 59.70 31.67 24.95
CA ASN A 12 59.00 31.50 23.66
C ASN A 12 59.75 31.37 22.32
N ASN A 13 59.95 30.09 21.98
CA ASN A 13 59.23 29.37 20.92
C ASN A 13 59.87 29.24 19.53
N TRP A 14 59.57 28.10 18.89
CA TRP A 14 60.08 27.66 17.58
C TRP A 14 59.02 27.86 16.49
N ASP A 15 59.46 28.13 15.25
CA ASP A 15 58.56 28.14 14.09
C ASP A 15 58.86 27.01 13.08
N HIS A 16 57.80 26.39 12.59
CA HIS A 16 57.81 24.97 12.20
C HIS A 16 57.76 24.78 10.67
N PHE A 17 58.70 25.38 9.93
CA PHE A 17 58.55 25.61 8.47
C PHE A 17 59.43 24.77 7.52
N SER A 18 59.76 23.51 7.85
CA SER A 18 60.37 22.58 6.86
C SER A 18 60.02 21.09 7.03
N ILE A 19 58.90 20.76 7.69
CA ILE A 19 58.53 19.34 7.97
C ILE A 19 57.21 18.93 7.30
N LYS A 20 56.21 19.82 7.21
CA LYS A 20 54.88 19.48 6.64
C LYS A 20 54.93 19.15 5.14
N ASN A 21 55.83 19.75 4.37
CA ASN A 21 55.98 19.46 2.94
C ASN A 21 56.69 18.12 2.70
N ILE A 22 57.67 17.78 3.55
CA ILE A 22 58.35 16.48 3.51
C ILE A 22 57.37 15.36 3.90
N LEU A 23 56.55 15.57 4.93
CA LEU A 23 55.48 14.63 5.30
C LEU A 23 54.42 14.48 4.21
N HIS A 24 54.04 15.55 3.49
CA HIS A 24 53.14 15.42 2.33
C HIS A 24 53.80 14.68 1.16
N ALA A 25 55.07 14.91 0.87
CA ALA A 25 55.80 14.17 -0.16
C ALA A 25 55.92 12.67 0.20
N ILE A 26 56.24 12.35 1.46
CA ILE A 26 56.28 10.97 1.96
C ILE A 26 54.87 10.34 1.94
N ALA A 27 53.82 11.08 2.30
CA ALA A 27 52.44 10.59 2.21
C ALA A 27 51.99 10.39 0.75
N LEU A 28 52.40 11.24 -0.19
CA LEU A 28 52.14 11.06 -1.62
C LEU A 28 52.90 9.86 -2.19
N VAL A 29 54.18 9.67 -1.82
CA VAL A 29 54.94 8.49 -2.22
C VAL A 29 54.38 7.22 -1.57
N LEU A 30 53.95 7.25 -0.30
CA LEU A 30 53.32 6.10 0.36
C LEU A 30 51.91 5.80 -0.16
N THR A 31 51.15 6.80 -0.62
CA THR A 31 49.85 6.57 -1.28
C THR A 31 50.01 6.14 -2.72
N PHE A 32 51.06 6.59 -3.44
CA PHE A 32 51.42 6.04 -4.76
C PHE A 32 52.00 4.63 -4.66
N THR A 33 52.81 4.30 -3.66
CA THR A 33 53.25 2.91 -3.45
C THR A 33 52.11 2.05 -2.91
N ALA A 34 51.17 2.57 -2.12
CA ALA A 34 49.95 1.84 -1.77
C ALA A 34 49.06 1.58 -3.00
N HIS A 35 48.85 2.55 -3.89
CA HIS A 35 48.10 2.35 -5.14
C HIS A 35 48.86 1.45 -6.12
N ALA A 36 50.18 1.59 -6.24
CA ALA A 36 51.01 0.69 -7.05
C ALA A 36 51.09 -0.72 -6.45
N LEU A 37 51.01 -0.89 -5.13
CA LEU A 37 50.95 -2.19 -4.46
C LEU A 37 49.52 -2.76 -4.43
N HIS A 38 48.48 -1.96 -4.70
CA HIS A 38 47.13 -2.42 -5.05
C HIS A 38 47.00 -2.77 -6.54
N ALA A 39 47.72 -2.08 -7.44
CA ALA A 39 47.73 -2.36 -8.88
C ALA A 39 48.73 -3.47 -9.28
N LEU A 40 49.81 -3.65 -8.52
CA LEU A 40 50.70 -4.81 -8.53
C LEU A 40 50.41 -5.78 -7.38
N LYS A 41 49.25 -5.63 -6.73
CA LYS A 41 48.50 -6.81 -6.29
C LYS A 41 47.89 -7.47 -7.53
N ALA A 42 48.77 -7.99 -8.39
CA ALA A 42 48.46 -9.23 -9.06
C ALA A 42 47.93 -10.16 -7.97
N GLU A 43 46.75 -10.74 -8.19
CA GLU A 43 46.19 -11.63 -7.20
C GLU A 43 47.18 -12.77 -6.99
N SER A 44 47.84 -12.77 -5.83
CA SER A 44 48.17 -14.01 -5.16
C SER A 44 46.82 -14.67 -4.93
N ILE A 45 46.36 -15.41 -5.95
CA ILE A 45 45.23 -16.32 -5.85
C ILE A 45 45.65 -17.27 -4.74
N VAL A 46 45.20 -16.94 -3.52
CA VAL A 46 45.01 -17.94 -2.48
C VAL A 46 44.15 -18.96 -3.18
N VAL A 47 44.73 -20.14 -3.42
CA VAL A 47 44.00 -21.24 -4.04
C VAL A 47 43.05 -21.77 -2.97
N ALA A 48 41.98 -21.01 -2.75
CA ALA A 48 40.67 -21.59 -2.50
C ALA A 48 40.52 -22.66 -3.57
N GLU A 49 40.40 -23.90 -3.10
CA GLU A 49 40.43 -25.12 -3.88
C GLU A 49 39.38 -24.99 -4.99
N LEU A 50 39.86 -24.74 -6.22
CA LEU A 50 39.03 -24.14 -7.26
C LEU A 50 38.22 -25.25 -7.92
N ASP A 51 37.12 -25.58 -7.26
CA ASP A 51 36.35 -26.81 -7.44
C ASP A 51 35.55 -26.77 -8.76
N CYS A 52 36.26 -27.01 -9.85
CA CYS A 52 35.69 -27.36 -11.13
C CYS A 52 34.88 -28.67 -11.05
N PRO A 53 35.33 -29.76 -10.39
CA PRO A 53 34.63 -31.04 -10.30
C PRO A 53 33.14 -31.02 -9.92
N GLU A 54 32.66 -30.10 -9.08
CA GLU A 54 31.21 -29.96 -8.79
C GLU A 54 30.32 -29.80 -10.05
N SER A 55 30.91 -29.36 -11.18
CA SER A 55 30.18 -28.94 -12.37
C SER A 55 29.97 -30.13 -13.32
N THR A 56 28.76 -30.67 -13.34
CA THR A 56 28.46 -31.94 -14.03
C THR A 56 28.07 -31.80 -15.51
N THR A 57 28.01 -30.58 -16.05
CA THR A 57 27.73 -30.31 -17.48
C THR A 57 28.73 -29.33 -18.09
N CYS A 58 28.84 -29.30 -19.42
CA CYS A 58 29.73 -28.37 -20.11
C CYS A 58 29.34 -26.90 -19.85
N THR A 59 28.04 -26.59 -19.93
CA THR A 59 27.53 -25.21 -19.77
C THR A 59 27.65 -24.68 -18.34
N THR A 60 27.61 -25.55 -17.33
CA THR A 60 27.86 -25.16 -15.93
C THR A 60 29.36 -25.03 -15.65
N CYS A 61 30.16 -25.96 -16.16
CA CYS A 61 31.62 -25.96 -16.02
C CYS A 61 32.28 -24.69 -16.61
N THR A 62 31.97 -24.38 -17.87
CA THR A 62 32.63 -23.31 -18.63
C THR A 62 32.21 -21.89 -18.21
N LYS A 63 31.24 -21.76 -17.30
CA LYS A 63 30.92 -20.50 -16.59
C LYS A 63 31.84 -20.22 -15.41
N LYS A 64 32.46 -21.25 -14.80
CA LYS A 64 33.44 -21.06 -13.73
C LYS A 64 34.79 -20.62 -14.33
N PRO A 65 35.39 -19.49 -13.90
CA PRO A 65 36.67 -19.05 -14.42
C PRO A 65 37.78 -20.07 -14.09
N LEU A 66 38.71 -20.27 -15.03
CA LEU A 66 39.78 -21.29 -14.95
C LEU A 66 39.30 -22.76 -14.91
N CYS A 67 38.03 -23.02 -15.18
CA CYS A 67 37.52 -24.38 -15.44
C CYS A 67 37.35 -24.60 -16.95
N SER A 68 37.49 -25.86 -17.38
CA SER A 68 37.28 -26.31 -18.77
C SER A 68 36.55 -27.65 -18.78
N TRP A 69 35.68 -27.87 -19.75
CA TRP A 69 35.01 -29.16 -19.92
C TRP A 69 35.85 -30.08 -20.79
N SER A 70 36.04 -31.33 -20.37
CA SER A 70 36.63 -32.38 -21.22
C SER A 70 35.53 -33.26 -21.80
N VAL A 71 35.44 -33.29 -23.13
CA VAL A 71 34.50 -34.16 -23.88
C VAL A 71 34.88 -35.63 -23.76
N GLU A 72 36.18 -35.94 -23.67
CA GLU A 72 36.70 -37.29 -23.45
C GLU A 72 36.39 -37.82 -22.05
N LEU A 73 36.67 -37.02 -21.01
CA LEU A 73 36.48 -37.44 -19.61
C LEU A 73 35.03 -37.27 -19.12
N GLN A 74 34.19 -36.54 -19.86
CA GLN A 74 32.82 -36.16 -19.46
C GLN A 74 32.77 -35.50 -18.07
N ALA A 75 33.76 -34.63 -17.83
CA ALA A 75 34.03 -34.02 -16.54
C ALA A 75 34.58 -32.59 -16.67
N CYS A 76 34.34 -31.78 -15.63
CA CYS A 76 34.89 -30.45 -15.51
C CYS A 76 36.28 -30.49 -14.85
N VAL A 77 37.28 -29.94 -15.53
CA VAL A 77 38.69 -29.98 -15.13
C VAL A 77 39.28 -28.58 -14.98
N ASN A 78 40.24 -28.43 -14.07
CA ASN A 78 40.93 -27.15 -13.88
C ASN A 78 41.90 -26.90 -15.06
N THR A 79 41.75 -25.77 -15.76
CA THR A 79 42.52 -25.43 -16.96
C THR A 79 44.03 -25.39 -16.72
N LYS A 80 44.47 -25.11 -15.48
CA LYS A 80 45.90 -25.08 -15.11
C LYS A 80 46.51 -26.48 -14.91
N LEU A 81 45.69 -27.53 -14.77
CA LEU A 81 46.16 -28.92 -14.65
C LEU A 81 46.31 -29.64 -16.00
N LEU A 82 45.81 -29.02 -17.08
CA LEU A 82 46.02 -29.48 -18.45
C LEU A 82 47.49 -29.28 -18.84
N ARG A 83 48.30 -30.34 -18.70
CA ARG A 83 49.63 -30.40 -19.31
C ARG A 83 49.48 -30.24 -20.82
N ALA A 84 50.33 -29.44 -21.44
CA ALA A 84 50.28 -29.09 -22.87
C ALA A 84 50.02 -30.33 -23.76
N PRO A 85 48.81 -30.47 -24.33
CA PRO A 85 48.45 -31.66 -25.09
C PRO A 85 49.10 -31.66 -26.49
N GLN A 86 49.17 -32.84 -27.11
CA GLN A 86 49.36 -32.92 -28.56
C GLN A 86 48.18 -32.25 -29.28
N SER A 87 48.43 -31.67 -30.45
CA SER A 87 47.52 -30.73 -31.15
C SER A 87 46.05 -31.15 -31.18
N ASN A 88 45.79 -32.43 -31.42
CA ASN A 88 44.45 -32.96 -31.67
C ASN A 88 43.57 -33.00 -30.41
N LEU A 89 44.16 -32.95 -29.21
CA LEU A 89 43.42 -32.98 -27.94
C LEU A 89 42.85 -31.61 -27.54
N GLN A 90 43.34 -30.50 -28.13
CA GLN A 90 42.79 -29.17 -27.81
C GLN A 90 41.32 -29.02 -28.25
N GLN A 91 40.93 -29.67 -29.35
CA GLN A 91 39.56 -29.59 -29.89
C GLN A 91 38.52 -30.42 -29.11
N LEU A 92 38.93 -31.14 -28.05
CA LEU A 92 38.05 -31.88 -27.13
C LEU A 92 37.99 -31.26 -25.73
N ILE A 93 38.66 -30.11 -25.53
CA ILE A 93 38.60 -29.31 -24.30
C ILE A 93 37.85 -28.00 -24.61
N ILE A 94 36.73 -27.78 -23.92
CA ILE A 94 35.91 -26.58 -24.12
C ILE A 94 36.18 -25.57 -23.00
N HIS A 95 36.54 -24.35 -23.38
CA HIS A 95 36.89 -23.25 -22.46
C HIS A 95 35.78 -22.18 -22.32
N ASN A 96 34.68 -22.29 -23.07
CA ASN A 96 33.64 -21.25 -23.16
C ASN A 96 32.28 -21.88 -23.49
N GLU A 97 31.22 -21.47 -22.80
CA GLU A 97 29.86 -22.02 -22.94
C GLU A 97 29.32 -21.98 -24.38
N THR A 98 29.72 -20.98 -25.17
CA THR A 98 29.30 -20.82 -26.58
C THR A 98 29.84 -21.93 -27.49
N ARG A 99 30.89 -22.64 -27.07
CA ARG A 99 31.48 -23.80 -27.77
C ARG A 99 31.12 -25.15 -27.13
N CYS A 100 30.21 -25.21 -26.17
CA CYS A 100 29.79 -26.48 -25.59
C CYS A 100 29.01 -27.32 -26.61
N PRO A 101 29.44 -28.57 -26.92
CA PRO A 101 28.65 -29.48 -27.73
C PRO A 101 27.38 -29.85 -26.95
N ARG A 102 26.24 -29.84 -27.63
CA ARG A 102 24.94 -30.18 -27.04
C ARG A 102 24.48 -31.53 -27.53
N PHE A 103 23.98 -32.33 -26.60
CA PHE A 103 23.48 -33.68 -26.82
C PHE A 103 21.99 -33.70 -26.48
N GLU A 104 21.13 -33.92 -27.47
CA GLU A 104 19.65 -33.83 -27.37
C GLU A 104 19.02 -35.19 -27.69
N ALA A 105 18.08 -35.68 -26.88
CA ALA A 105 17.38 -36.94 -27.13
C ALA A 105 16.25 -36.75 -28.15
N VAL A 106 16.46 -37.24 -29.37
CA VAL A 106 15.52 -37.13 -30.49
C VAL A 106 14.40 -38.17 -30.36
N ASN A 107 13.16 -37.76 -30.58
CA ASN A 107 11.95 -38.60 -30.51
C ASN A 107 11.84 -39.39 -29.20
N LYS A 108 11.65 -38.67 -28.07
CA LYS A 108 11.60 -39.17 -26.68
C LYS A 108 10.42 -40.15 -26.37
N SER A 109 9.74 -40.69 -27.38
CA SER A 109 8.67 -41.67 -27.21
C SER A 109 8.54 -42.69 -28.34
N SER A 110 8.01 -43.87 -27.99
CA SER A 110 7.72 -44.97 -28.93
C SER A 110 6.50 -45.80 -28.47
N VAL A 111 6.15 -46.83 -29.26
CA VAL A 111 4.94 -47.65 -29.06
C VAL A 111 5.28 -49.14 -28.90
N ALA A 112 4.65 -49.78 -27.93
CA ALA A 112 4.87 -51.17 -27.58
C ALA A 112 4.55 -52.13 -28.74
N GLY A 113 5.49 -53.03 -29.04
CA GLY A 113 5.43 -53.93 -30.18
C GLY A 113 5.95 -53.35 -31.50
N VAL A 114 6.30 -52.07 -31.58
CA VAL A 114 7.04 -51.47 -32.71
C VAL A 114 8.54 -51.48 -32.41
N SER A 115 9.37 -51.68 -33.44
CA SER A 115 10.83 -51.53 -33.31
C SER A 115 11.21 -50.06 -33.49
N PHE A 116 11.84 -49.46 -32.49
CA PHE A 116 12.25 -48.06 -32.50
C PHE A 116 13.76 -47.92 -32.29
N LYS A 117 14.34 -46.80 -32.71
CA LYS A 117 15.72 -46.43 -32.38
C LYS A 117 15.68 -45.21 -31.47
N TYR A 118 16.36 -45.30 -30.34
CA TYR A 118 16.78 -44.11 -29.60
C TYR A 118 17.96 -43.46 -30.34
N THR A 119 17.93 -42.14 -30.47
CA THR A 119 18.94 -41.34 -31.16
C THR A 119 19.24 -40.09 -30.35
N VAL A 120 20.53 -39.79 -30.16
CA VAL A 120 21.00 -38.52 -29.57
C VAL A 120 21.57 -37.66 -30.69
N ARG A 121 20.99 -36.48 -30.93
CA ARG A 121 21.56 -35.48 -31.84
C ARG A 121 22.77 -34.84 -31.18
N ILE A 122 23.86 -34.71 -31.94
CA ILE A 122 25.01 -33.88 -31.60
C ILE A 122 24.79 -32.52 -32.27
N SER A 123 25.13 -31.42 -31.59
CA SER A 123 25.10 -30.08 -32.18
C SER A 123 26.12 -29.15 -31.54
N ASN A 124 26.42 -28.03 -32.20
CA ASN A 124 27.48 -27.08 -31.84
C ASN A 124 28.93 -27.64 -31.97
N ASP A 125 29.11 -28.70 -32.76
CA ASP A 125 30.42 -29.28 -33.11
C ASP A 125 30.99 -28.64 -34.39
N ALA A 126 31.29 -27.33 -34.34
CA ALA A 126 31.62 -26.53 -35.52
C ALA A 126 32.93 -26.93 -36.24
N GLU A 127 33.78 -27.74 -35.60
CA GLU A 127 35.04 -28.26 -36.16
C GLU A 127 34.98 -29.77 -36.44
N GLY A 128 33.84 -30.43 -36.18
CA GLY A 128 33.62 -31.88 -36.36
C GLY A 128 34.43 -32.78 -35.42
N SER A 129 35.12 -32.20 -34.43
CA SER A 129 36.07 -32.90 -33.57
C SER A 129 35.37 -33.84 -32.58
N VAL A 130 34.22 -33.43 -32.06
CA VAL A 130 33.43 -34.22 -31.10
C VAL A 130 32.82 -35.43 -31.80
N THR A 131 32.26 -35.23 -32.98
CA THR A 131 31.63 -36.28 -33.80
C THR A 131 32.68 -37.28 -34.29
N ALA A 132 33.86 -36.81 -34.73
CA ALA A 132 34.99 -37.68 -35.09
C ALA A 132 35.52 -38.50 -33.90
N PHE A 133 35.65 -37.90 -32.72
CA PHE A 133 36.04 -38.61 -31.49
C PHE A 133 35.02 -39.68 -31.09
N LEU A 134 33.72 -39.35 -31.12
CA LEU A 134 32.65 -40.29 -30.79
C LEU A 134 32.54 -41.42 -31.83
N ALA A 135 32.76 -41.15 -33.11
CA ALA A 135 32.77 -42.16 -34.17
C ALA A 135 33.96 -43.13 -34.06
N GLY A 136 35.09 -42.67 -33.53
CA GLY A 136 36.24 -43.52 -33.19
C GLY A 136 36.12 -44.27 -31.85
N SER A 137 35.04 -44.05 -31.09
CA SER A 137 34.87 -44.57 -29.73
C SER A 137 33.90 -45.75 -29.64
N THR A 138 34.05 -46.59 -28.62
CA THR A 138 33.09 -47.65 -28.30
C THR A 138 31.83 -47.04 -27.69
N ILE A 139 30.74 -46.98 -28.46
CA ILE A 139 29.45 -46.44 -28.01
C ILE A 139 28.50 -47.56 -27.56
N THR A 140 28.01 -47.46 -26.32
CA THR A 140 26.97 -48.34 -25.76
C THR A 140 25.76 -47.49 -25.34
N CYS A 141 24.57 -47.87 -25.78
CA CYS A 141 23.31 -47.25 -25.38
C CYS A 141 22.68 -48.03 -24.23
N CYS A 142 22.08 -47.32 -23.28
CA CYS A 142 21.51 -47.89 -22.07
C CYS A 142 20.06 -47.43 -21.87
N ILE A 143 19.17 -48.35 -21.49
CA ILE A 143 17.75 -48.11 -21.19
C ILE A 143 17.47 -48.83 -19.86
N GLU A 144 17.62 -48.12 -18.74
CA GLU A 144 17.83 -48.64 -17.37
C GLU A 144 19.10 -49.51 -17.20
N SER A 145 19.46 -50.34 -18.19
CA SER A 145 20.67 -51.15 -18.28
C SER A 145 21.36 -51.03 -19.65
N CYS A 146 22.67 -51.33 -19.70
CA CYS A 146 23.55 -51.05 -20.85
C CYS A 146 23.69 -52.23 -21.84
N ASP A 147 22.57 -52.68 -22.41
CA ASP A 147 22.52 -53.92 -23.21
C ASP A 147 22.67 -53.69 -24.73
N PHE A 148 22.72 -52.44 -25.19
CA PHE A 148 22.56 -52.09 -26.60
C PHE A 148 23.81 -51.41 -27.18
N ARG A 149 24.21 -51.76 -28.41
CA ARG A 149 25.28 -51.04 -29.13
C ARG A 149 24.75 -49.75 -29.75
N GLY A 150 25.61 -48.73 -29.83
CA GLY A 150 25.38 -47.53 -30.63
C GLY A 150 26.44 -47.34 -31.71
N SER A 151 26.16 -46.44 -32.64
CA SER A 151 27.08 -45.99 -33.69
C SER A 151 26.81 -44.54 -34.02
N VAL A 152 27.85 -43.74 -34.24
CA VAL A 152 27.68 -42.38 -34.78
C VAL A 152 27.37 -42.49 -36.28
N VAL A 153 26.34 -41.78 -36.72
CA VAL A 153 25.91 -41.65 -38.11
C VAL A 153 25.54 -40.19 -38.33
N ASP A 154 26.30 -39.51 -39.20
CA ASP A 154 26.27 -38.04 -39.34
C ASP A 154 26.38 -37.36 -37.95
N ASP A 155 25.70 -36.24 -37.72
CA ASP A 155 25.68 -35.50 -36.45
C ASP A 155 24.79 -36.19 -35.38
N SER A 156 24.79 -37.52 -35.28
CA SER A 156 23.89 -38.26 -34.38
C SER A 156 24.42 -39.60 -33.90
N ILE A 157 24.27 -39.87 -32.60
CA ILE A 157 24.49 -41.18 -32.00
C ILE A 157 23.20 -42.00 -32.19
N VAL A 158 23.26 -43.02 -33.03
CA VAL A 158 22.12 -43.89 -33.36
C VAL A 158 22.29 -45.25 -32.66
N CYS A 159 21.35 -45.62 -31.80
CA CYS A 159 21.33 -46.92 -31.14
C CYS A 159 20.78 -48.02 -32.06
N VAL A 160 21.11 -49.29 -31.79
CA VAL A 160 20.43 -50.43 -32.42
C VAL A 160 18.92 -50.39 -32.15
N ALA A 161 18.12 -50.94 -33.07
CA ALA A 161 16.67 -50.91 -32.95
C ALA A 161 16.19 -51.85 -31.81
N VAL A 162 15.49 -51.29 -30.83
CA VAL A 162 14.91 -51.98 -29.68
C VAL A 162 13.41 -52.17 -29.91
N ARG A 163 12.85 -53.26 -29.39
CA ARG A 163 11.41 -53.55 -29.50
C ARG A 163 10.85 -53.91 -28.12
N ALA A 164 10.13 -52.97 -27.51
CA ALA A 164 9.47 -53.20 -26.22
C ALA A 164 8.33 -54.23 -26.38
N PRO A 165 8.32 -55.36 -25.64
CA PRO A 165 7.22 -56.31 -25.66
C PRO A 165 5.94 -55.72 -25.08
N ARG A 166 4.79 -55.98 -25.71
CA ARG A 166 3.47 -55.61 -25.16
C ARG A 166 3.14 -56.28 -23.82
N SER A 167 3.84 -57.37 -23.47
CA SER A 167 3.70 -58.02 -22.16
C SER A 167 4.15 -57.15 -20.98
N TYR A 168 4.94 -56.09 -21.18
CA TYR A 168 5.26 -55.11 -20.13
C TYR A 168 4.03 -54.28 -19.70
N PHE A 169 2.97 -54.28 -20.50
CA PHE A 169 1.72 -53.54 -20.27
C PHE A 169 0.57 -54.47 -19.84
N ALA A 170 0.85 -55.76 -19.57
CA ALA A 170 -0.15 -56.77 -19.22
C ALA A 170 -0.90 -56.49 -17.91
N ASP A 171 -0.31 -55.73 -16.98
CA ASP A 171 -0.95 -55.27 -15.74
C ASP A 171 -1.92 -54.08 -15.94
N GLY A 172 -2.19 -53.68 -17.19
CA GLY A 172 -3.10 -52.56 -17.53
C GLY A 172 -2.44 -51.19 -17.51
N ALA A 173 -1.11 -51.12 -17.45
CA ALA A 173 -0.37 -49.88 -17.64
C ALA A 173 -0.50 -49.38 -19.08
N THR A 174 -0.51 -48.05 -19.25
CA THR A 174 -0.65 -47.34 -20.53
C THR A 174 0.69 -46.76 -21.03
N ALA A 175 1.56 -46.38 -20.09
CA ALA A 175 2.90 -45.86 -20.36
C ALA A 175 3.95 -46.51 -19.46
N LEU A 176 5.15 -46.68 -19.99
CA LEU A 176 6.36 -47.08 -19.27
C LEU A 176 7.40 -45.99 -19.50
N ILE A 177 7.91 -45.39 -18.44
CA ILE A 177 9.00 -44.41 -18.52
C ILE A 177 10.30 -45.09 -18.09
N SER A 178 11.35 -44.88 -18.86
CA SER A 178 12.65 -45.50 -18.65
C SER A 178 13.77 -44.47 -18.78
N TYR A 179 14.74 -44.56 -17.88
CA TYR A 179 15.93 -43.70 -17.88
C TYR A 179 16.93 -44.15 -18.94
N ILE A 180 17.29 -43.27 -19.86
CA ILE A 180 18.16 -43.54 -21.01
C ILE A 180 19.48 -42.78 -20.91
N TYR A 181 20.57 -43.40 -21.33
CA TYR A 181 21.88 -42.76 -21.40
C TYR A 181 22.80 -43.45 -22.40
N VAL A 182 23.95 -42.82 -22.68
CA VAL A 182 24.99 -43.34 -23.56
C VAL A 182 26.29 -43.43 -22.79
N MET A 183 27.04 -44.51 -23.01
CA MET A 183 28.40 -44.71 -22.52
C MET A 183 29.39 -44.62 -23.69
N ILE A 184 30.49 -43.91 -23.45
CA ILE A 184 31.65 -43.77 -24.32
C ILE A 184 32.78 -44.52 -23.63
N GLY A 185 33.02 -45.77 -24.02
CA GLY A 185 33.85 -46.69 -23.25
C GLY A 185 33.29 -46.89 -21.83
N ASP A 186 34.02 -46.43 -20.82
CA ASP A 186 33.64 -46.46 -19.40
C ASP A 186 33.18 -45.09 -18.84
N ARG A 187 32.98 -44.08 -19.69
CA ARG A 187 32.46 -42.74 -19.31
C ARG A 187 31.01 -42.57 -19.74
N LYS A 188 30.19 -42.00 -18.87
CA LYS A 188 28.79 -41.67 -19.18
C LYS A 188 28.72 -40.31 -19.88
N LEU A 189 28.07 -40.27 -21.04
CA LEU A 189 27.77 -39.01 -21.74
C LEU A 189 26.81 -38.17 -20.90
N ARG A 190 27.21 -36.92 -20.61
CA ARG A 190 26.43 -35.94 -19.86
C ARG A 190 25.60 -35.09 -20.81
N PHE A 191 24.31 -34.97 -20.54
CA PHE A 191 23.42 -34.04 -21.23
C PHE A 191 23.36 -32.71 -20.44
N ASP A 192 23.08 -31.59 -21.11
CA ASP A 192 22.84 -30.31 -20.42
C ASP A 192 21.42 -30.23 -19.80
N ASP A 193 20.46 -31.00 -20.32
CA ASP A 193 19.11 -31.14 -19.79
C ASP A 193 18.88 -32.58 -19.26
N ASP A 194 18.59 -32.72 -17.97
CA ASP A 194 18.26 -34.01 -17.36
C ASP A 194 16.94 -34.61 -17.90
N ALA A 195 16.08 -33.83 -18.58
CA ALA A 195 14.89 -34.34 -19.26
C ALA A 195 15.21 -35.15 -20.52
N ASP A 196 16.38 -34.99 -21.14
CA ASP A 196 16.84 -35.86 -22.24
C ASP A 196 17.10 -37.30 -21.77
N HIS A 197 17.30 -37.52 -20.47
CA HIS A 197 17.47 -38.85 -19.90
C HIS A 197 16.16 -39.63 -19.68
N TYR A 198 14.97 -39.13 -20.07
CA TYR A 198 13.69 -39.85 -19.85
C TYR A 198 12.93 -40.16 -21.15
N TYR A 199 12.71 -41.45 -21.41
CA TYR A 199 11.99 -41.96 -22.58
C TYR A 199 10.62 -42.52 -22.19
N THR A 200 9.56 -42.24 -22.97
CA THR A 200 8.20 -42.77 -22.71
C THR A 200 7.77 -43.79 -23.77
N ILE A 201 7.52 -45.03 -23.37
CA ILE A 201 6.99 -46.09 -24.23
C ILE A 201 5.50 -46.27 -23.92
N TYR A 202 4.63 -46.05 -24.90
CA TYR A 202 3.17 -46.19 -24.78
C TYR A 202 2.70 -47.58 -25.20
N ASP A 203 1.57 -48.06 -24.69
CA ASP A 203 0.96 -49.34 -25.10
C ASP A 203 0.40 -49.31 -26.53
N ARG A 204 0.01 -48.12 -26.99
CA ARG A 204 -0.61 -47.78 -28.29
C ARG A 204 -0.05 -46.48 -28.86
N ASP A 205 -0.37 -46.19 -30.12
CA ASP A 205 -0.07 -44.89 -30.74
C ASP A 205 -0.81 -43.74 -30.03
N CYS A 206 -0.06 -42.85 -29.39
CA CYS A 206 -0.52 -41.56 -28.88
C CYS A 206 -0.23 -40.48 -29.95
N PRO A 207 -1.24 -39.95 -30.66
CA PRO A 207 -1.01 -39.03 -31.77
C PRO A 207 -0.63 -37.63 -31.27
N ALA A 208 0.64 -37.25 -31.44
CA ALA A 208 1.18 -35.95 -31.03
C ALA A 208 0.49 -34.71 -31.66
N THR A 209 -0.41 -34.90 -32.62
CA THR A 209 -1.26 -33.82 -33.18
C THR A 209 -2.25 -33.24 -32.17
N SER A 210 -2.55 -33.91 -31.06
CA SER A 210 -3.30 -33.34 -29.92
C SER A 210 -2.40 -32.86 -28.78
N ALA A 211 -1.10 -32.62 -28.99
CA ALA A 211 -0.19 -32.17 -27.93
C ALA A 211 -0.57 -30.84 -27.27
N ALA A 212 -1.42 -30.02 -27.90
CA ALA A 212 -2.00 -28.83 -27.27
C ALA A 212 -3.06 -29.17 -26.20
N GLU A 213 -3.74 -30.31 -26.34
CA GLU A 213 -4.81 -30.83 -25.47
C GLU A 213 -4.29 -31.89 -24.48
N ALA A 214 -3.21 -32.60 -24.83
CA ALA A 214 -2.46 -33.51 -23.94
C ALA A 214 -1.46 -32.78 -23.00
N ASN A 215 -1.58 -31.45 -22.86
CA ASN A 215 -0.80 -30.62 -21.94
C ASN A 215 -1.19 -30.80 -20.46
N ASP A 216 -2.10 -31.72 -20.15
CA ASP A 216 -2.58 -32.00 -18.80
C ASP A 216 -1.69 -32.97 -18.00
N CYS A 217 -0.58 -33.47 -18.56
CA CYS A 217 0.46 -34.18 -17.79
C CYS A 217 1.53 -33.21 -17.26
N ALA A 218 1.70 -33.12 -15.95
CA ALA A 218 2.81 -32.38 -15.35
C ALA A 218 4.11 -33.21 -15.32
N THR A 219 5.25 -32.58 -15.62
CA THR A 219 6.59 -33.18 -15.57
C THR A 219 7.54 -32.30 -14.75
N CYS A 220 8.10 -32.88 -13.69
CA CYS A 220 8.83 -32.19 -12.64
C CYS A 220 10.23 -32.76 -12.49
N LEU A 221 11.25 -31.93 -12.68
CA LEU A 221 12.67 -32.24 -12.45
C LEU A 221 13.24 -31.31 -11.38
N TRP A 222 13.88 -31.88 -10.35
CA TRP A 222 14.61 -31.09 -9.34
C TRP A 222 15.76 -31.88 -8.72
N THR A 223 16.66 -31.17 -8.04
CA THR A 223 17.80 -31.75 -7.32
C THR A 223 17.77 -31.26 -5.88
N ASP A 224 17.75 -32.16 -4.89
CA ASP A 224 18.03 -31.81 -3.49
C ASP A 224 18.67 -32.96 -2.70
N GLY A 225 19.38 -32.63 -1.61
CA GLY A 225 19.97 -33.63 -0.71
C GLY A 225 21.03 -34.57 -1.31
N GLY A 226 21.62 -34.23 -2.45
CA GLY A 226 22.53 -35.11 -3.22
C GLY A 226 21.82 -36.02 -4.24
N TYR A 227 20.52 -35.81 -4.48
CA TYR A 227 19.71 -36.64 -5.36
C TYR A 227 19.05 -35.82 -6.47
N LYS A 228 18.92 -36.45 -7.64
CA LYS A 228 18.04 -36.01 -8.73
C LYS A 228 16.68 -36.68 -8.60
N HIS A 229 15.64 -35.93 -8.92
CA HIS A 229 14.24 -36.32 -8.80
C HIS A 229 13.53 -36.07 -10.13
N TYR A 230 12.79 -37.06 -10.62
CA TYR A 230 11.88 -36.96 -11.75
C TYR A 230 10.50 -37.44 -11.32
N LEU A 231 9.49 -36.59 -11.44
CA LEU A 231 8.07 -36.94 -11.24
C LEU A 231 7.31 -36.56 -12.50
N LYS A 232 6.63 -37.52 -13.13
CA LYS A 232 5.60 -37.24 -14.15
C LYS A 232 4.25 -37.72 -13.62
N SER A 233 3.21 -36.90 -13.76
CA SER A 233 1.88 -37.15 -13.20
C SER A 233 0.81 -36.62 -14.16
N CYS A 234 -0.17 -37.47 -14.49
CA CYS A 234 -1.25 -37.23 -15.44
C CYS A 234 -2.60 -37.56 -14.78
N PRO A 235 -3.67 -36.76 -15.02
CA PRO A 235 -4.98 -36.99 -14.43
C PRO A 235 -5.74 -38.13 -15.13
N THR A 236 -6.78 -38.65 -14.46
CA THR A 236 -7.71 -39.66 -14.99
C THR A 236 -8.22 -39.40 -16.41
N GLY A 237 -8.38 -38.13 -16.79
CA GLY A 237 -8.88 -37.71 -18.11
C GLY A 237 -7.85 -37.68 -19.25
N ASP A 238 -6.56 -37.94 -19.01
CA ASP A 238 -5.56 -37.88 -20.08
C ASP A 238 -5.80 -38.97 -21.15
N PRO A 239 -5.90 -38.63 -22.45
CA PRO A 239 -6.31 -39.58 -23.49
C PRO A 239 -5.26 -40.61 -23.88
N CYS A 240 -3.99 -40.42 -23.50
CA CYS A 240 -2.89 -41.32 -23.86
C CYS A 240 -2.38 -42.20 -22.70
N THR A 241 -2.54 -41.74 -21.46
CA THR A 241 -2.04 -42.39 -20.25
C THR A 241 -3.15 -42.65 -19.23
N GLY A 242 -4.21 -41.86 -19.20
CA GLY A 242 -5.19 -41.86 -18.11
C GLY A 242 -4.53 -41.53 -16.77
N PRO A 243 -5.02 -42.09 -15.64
CA PRO A 243 -4.45 -41.84 -14.32
C PRO A 243 -3.07 -42.50 -14.19
N TYR A 244 -2.03 -41.77 -14.56
CA TYR A 244 -0.66 -42.26 -14.62
C TYR A 244 0.26 -41.36 -13.80
N TRP A 245 1.12 -41.97 -13.00
CA TRP A 245 2.25 -41.25 -12.43
C TRP A 245 3.46 -42.18 -12.27
N VAL A 246 4.64 -41.60 -12.36
CA VAL A 246 5.91 -42.26 -12.05
C VAL A 246 6.81 -41.28 -11.30
N TYR A 247 7.55 -41.81 -10.35
CA TYR A 247 8.57 -41.06 -9.63
C TYR A 247 9.87 -41.87 -9.64
N ASP A 248 10.94 -41.24 -10.11
CA ASP A 248 12.29 -41.78 -10.15
C ASP A 248 13.21 -40.89 -9.31
N LYS A 249 14.10 -41.52 -8.53
CA LYS A 249 15.10 -40.85 -7.71
C LYS A 249 16.45 -41.52 -7.92
N ARG A 250 17.43 -40.69 -8.22
CA ARG A 250 18.79 -41.10 -8.53
C ARG A 250 19.76 -40.28 -7.69
N ASP A 251 20.95 -40.78 -7.45
CA ASP A 251 22.03 -39.91 -6.96
C ASP A 251 22.37 -38.84 -8.03
N ALA A 252 23.04 -37.76 -7.64
CA ALA A 252 23.39 -36.69 -8.56
C ALA A 252 24.58 -37.02 -9.47
N ASP A 253 25.45 -37.95 -9.07
CA ASP A 253 26.82 -38.08 -9.57
C ASP A 253 26.93 -39.18 -10.64
N GLY A 254 26.60 -40.43 -10.30
CA GLY A 254 26.47 -41.57 -11.20
C GLY A 254 25.07 -41.71 -11.82
N ASN A 255 24.03 -41.23 -11.14
CA ASN A 255 22.61 -41.39 -11.48
C ASN A 255 22.11 -42.86 -11.42
N GLU A 256 22.62 -43.64 -10.47
CA GLU A 256 22.10 -44.96 -10.12
C GLU A 256 20.67 -44.85 -9.54
N LYS A 257 19.86 -45.88 -9.76
CA LYS A 257 18.44 -45.87 -9.37
C LYS A 257 18.26 -46.28 -7.91
N LEU A 258 17.86 -45.36 -7.05
CA LEU A 258 17.58 -45.69 -5.65
C LEU A 258 16.26 -46.48 -5.55
N ARG A 259 16.29 -47.57 -4.77
CA ARG A 259 15.08 -48.24 -4.33
C ARG A 259 14.48 -47.48 -3.15
N PHE A 260 13.24 -47.04 -3.28
CA PHE A 260 12.47 -46.42 -2.20
C PHE A 260 12.12 -47.42 -1.10
N ALA A 261 11.96 -46.89 0.12
CA ALA A 261 11.26 -47.60 1.17
C ALA A 261 9.75 -47.38 1.03
N ASP A 262 8.95 -48.29 1.58
CA ASP A 262 7.51 -48.04 1.75
C ASP A 262 7.29 -46.85 2.70
N ASP A 263 6.24 -46.05 2.42
CA ASP A 263 5.83 -44.84 3.16
C ASP A 263 6.76 -43.60 3.02
N ASP A 264 7.77 -43.62 2.14
CA ASP A 264 8.64 -42.45 1.88
C ASP A 264 7.86 -41.18 1.49
N LEU A 265 8.26 -40.02 2.04
CA LEU A 265 7.58 -38.72 1.87
C LEU A 265 8.32 -37.79 0.91
N VAL A 266 7.78 -37.62 -0.29
CA VAL A 266 8.37 -36.85 -1.39
C VAL A 266 7.96 -35.39 -1.32
N ARG A 267 8.89 -34.51 -0.97
CA ARG A 267 8.70 -33.05 -1.02
C ARG A 267 8.87 -32.56 -2.45
N VAL A 268 7.77 -32.42 -3.20
CA VAL A 268 7.81 -32.03 -4.61
C VAL A 268 8.27 -30.59 -4.74
N ARG A 269 9.26 -30.34 -5.59
CA ARG A 269 9.68 -29.00 -6.02
C ARG A 269 9.45 -28.90 -7.52
N CYS A 270 8.38 -28.24 -7.93
CA CYS A 270 8.00 -28.20 -9.33
C CYS A 270 7.35 -26.85 -9.68
N ALA A 271 7.62 -26.35 -10.88
CA ALA A 271 6.90 -25.19 -11.41
C ALA A 271 5.44 -25.55 -11.75
N GLU A 272 5.19 -26.77 -12.20
CA GLU A 272 3.88 -27.24 -12.68
C GLU A 272 2.99 -27.79 -11.55
N ILE A 273 3.58 -28.23 -10.43
CA ILE A 273 2.82 -28.71 -9.25
C ILE A 273 3.32 -27.99 -7.99
N GLY A 274 2.46 -27.17 -7.37
CA GLY A 274 2.83 -26.38 -6.19
C GLY A 274 1.70 -25.54 -5.62
N ILE A 275 1.84 -25.12 -4.35
CA ILE A 275 0.91 -24.18 -3.71
C ILE A 275 1.13 -22.79 -4.32
N LEU A 276 0.08 -22.20 -4.89
CA LEU A 276 0.10 -20.90 -5.55
C LEU A 276 -0.21 -19.74 -4.62
N SER A 277 -1.19 -19.91 -3.72
CA SER A 277 -1.50 -18.92 -2.68
C SER A 277 -2.28 -19.51 -1.52
N VAL A 278 -2.16 -18.88 -0.36
CA VAL A 278 -2.84 -19.24 0.89
C VAL A 278 -3.62 -18.03 1.40
N ARG A 279 -4.89 -18.22 1.79
CA ARG A 279 -5.73 -17.17 2.37
C ARG A 279 -6.55 -17.69 3.56
N PRO A 280 -6.73 -16.91 4.64
CA PRO A 280 -6.02 -15.67 4.96
C PRO A 280 -4.55 -15.93 5.36
N LEU A 281 -3.67 -14.92 5.23
CA LEU A 281 -2.28 -15.01 5.71
C LEU A 281 -2.14 -14.76 7.21
N TYR A 282 -3.19 -14.27 7.87
CA TYR A 282 -3.25 -14.08 9.31
C TYR A 282 -4.50 -14.74 9.88
N ALA A 283 -4.36 -15.44 11.01
CA ALA A 283 -5.44 -16.11 11.71
C ALA A 283 -5.44 -15.68 13.20
N PRO A 284 -6.60 -15.53 13.86
CA PRO A 284 -6.64 -15.33 15.31
C PRO A 284 -5.96 -16.50 16.04
N ARG A 285 -5.08 -16.19 16.98
CA ARG A 285 -4.28 -17.16 17.74
C ARG A 285 -5.07 -17.84 18.84
N THR A 286 -5.74 -17.01 19.63
CA THR A 286 -6.54 -17.39 20.79
C THR A 286 -8.03 -17.41 20.41
N GLY A 287 -8.85 -18.17 21.14
CA GLY A 287 -10.31 -18.20 20.99
C GLY A 287 -10.91 -19.60 21.06
N SER A 288 -12.16 -19.70 20.61
CA SER A 288 -12.93 -20.95 20.51
C SER A 288 -13.60 -21.11 19.13
N GLY A 289 -13.12 -20.37 18.13
CA GLY A 289 -13.58 -20.43 16.75
C GLY A 289 -12.57 -21.12 15.83
N THR A 290 -12.85 -21.09 14.53
CA THR A 290 -12.00 -21.68 13.48
C THR A 290 -11.80 -20.68 12.34
N THR A 291 -10.59 -20.67 11.76
CA THR A 291 -10.27 -19.87 10.56
C THR A 291 -10.36 -20.77 9.33
N ALA A 292 -11.17 -20.37 8.35
CA ALA A 292 -11.42 -21.14 7.13
C ALA A 292 -10.33 -20.85 6.08
N MET A 293 -9.34 -21.72 6.02
CA MET A 293 -8.23 -21.59 5.07
C MET A 293 -8.69 -21.97 3.66
N THR A 294 -8.19 -21.23 2.68
CA THR A 294 -8.30 -21.52 1.24
C THR A 294 -6.88 -21.61 0.69
N ILE A 295 -6.56 -22.75 0.07
CA ILE A 295 -5.23 -23.08 -0.45
C ILE A 295 -5.40 -23.41 -1.93
N THR A 296 -4.89 -22.55 -2.81
CA THR A 296 -4.90 -22.80 -4.26
C THR A 296 -3.61 -23.50 -4.66
N VAL A 297 -3.73 -24.61 -5.39
CA VAL A 297 -2.64 -25.51 -5.75
C VAL A 297 -2.68 -25.77 -7.26
N ARG A 298 -1.59 -25.46 -7.96
CA ARG A 298 -1.46 -25.79 -9.38
C ARG A 298 -1.49 -27.31 -9.54
N ASN A 299 -2.33 -27.79 -10.45
CA ASN A 299 -2.46 -29.19 -10.83
C ASN A 299 -2.81 -30.14 -9.66
N HIS A 300 -3.55 -29.63 -8.65
CA HIS A 300 -3.97 -30.36 -7.45
C HIS A 300 -4.56 -31.75 -7.73
N ARG A 301 -5.49 -31.85 -8.70
CA ARG A 301 -6.16 -33.09 -9.09
C ARG A 301 -5.19 -34.26 -9.35
N MET A 302 -4.04 -33.99 -9.99
CA MET A 302 -3.06 -35.01 -10.38
C MET A 302 -2.36 -35.69 -9.19
N LEU A 303 -2.36 -35.06 -8.01
CA LEU A 303 -1.88 -35.66 -6.77
C LEU A 303 -3.01 -36.17 -5.87
N ALA A 304 -4.22 -35.59 -5.99
CA ALA A 304 -5.40 -35.93 -5.19
C ALA A 304 -6.12 -37.21 -5.64
N GLU A 305 -6.08 -37.56 -6.92
CA GLU A 305 -6.70 -38.79 -7.44
C GLU A 305 -6.21 -40.03 -6.68
N ASN A 306 -7.16 -40.80 -6.14
CA ASN A 306 -6.91 -41.97 -5.27
C ASN A 306 -5.98 -41.69 -4.06
N ARG A 307 -5.91 -40.44 -3.58
CA ARG A 307 -5.18 -40.07 -2.35
C ARG A 307 -6.08 -39.29 -1.38
N THR A 308 -5.90 -39.57 -0.10
CA THR A 308 -6.37 -38.70 0.99
C THR A 308 -5.51 -37.44 1.02
N VAL A 309 -6.14 -36.28 1.15
CA VAL A 309 -5.48 -34.98 1.28
C VAL A 309 -5.48 -34.59 2.75
N THR A 310 -4.33 -34.19 3.28
CA THR A 310 -4.19 -33.66 4.63
C THR A 310 -3.45 -32.33 4.58
N VAL A 311 -3.80 -31.39 5.47
CA VAL A 311 -3.25 -30.03 5.47
C VAL A 311 -2.77 -29.68 6.87
N ALA A 312 -1.60 -29.04 6.95
CA ALA A 312 -1.07 -28.42 8.15
C ALA A 312 -0.70 -26.95 7.89
N VAL A 313 -0.95 -26.07 8.86
CA VAL A 313 -0.76 -24.62 8.77
C VAL A 313 0.15 -24.17 9.91
N ALA A 314 1.39 -23.79 9.60
CA ALA A 314 2.48 -23.61 10.56
C ALA A 314 2.65 -24.81 11.52
N GLY A 315 2.43 -26.03 11.03
CA GLY A 315 2.49 -27.27 11.81
C GLY A 315 1.22 -27.61 12.59
N ARG A 316 0.19 -26.75 12.62
CA ARG A 316 -1.12 -27.07 13.19
C ARG A 316 -1.95 -27.86 12.19
N ARG A 317 -2.55 -28.98 12.59
CA ARG A 317 -3.46 -29.75 11.74
C ARG A 317 -4.67 -28.88 11.33
N CYS A 318 -5.02 -28.92 10.05
CA CYS A 318 -6.29 -28.40 9.56
C CYS A 318 -7.37 -29.49 9.68
N GLU A 319 -8.55 -29.10 10.14
CA GLU A 319 -9.75 -29.91 10.27
C GLU A 319 -10.50 -29.94 8.93
N ASP A 320 -11.08 -31.10 8.61
CA ASP A 320 -11.90 -31.40 7.44
C ASP A 320 -11.45 -30.75 6.13
N PRO A 321 -10.27 -31.14 5.58
CA PRO A 321 -9.80 -30.68 4.29
C PRO A 321 -10.67 -31.23 3.15
N VAL A 322 -11.31 -30.31 2.42
CA VAL A 322 -12.20 -30.59 1.29
C VAL A 322 -11.67 -29.90 0.03
N THR A 323 -11.44 -30.69 -1.02
CA THR A 323 -11.22 -30.20 -2.38
C THR A 323 -12.54 -29.64 -2.93
N TYR A 324 -12.55 -28.36 -3.30
CA TYR A 324 -13.73 -27.66 -3.84
C TYR A 324 -13.77 -27.71 -5.37
N ASP A 325 -12.60 -27.66 -6.00
CA ASP A 325 -12.40 -27.69 -7.45
C ASP A 325 -11.03 -28.33 -7.80
N ASP A 326 -10.70 -28.45 -9.08
CA ASP A 326 -9.46 -29.03 -9.62
C ASP A 326 -8.14 -28.41 -9.10
N GLN A 327 -8.19 -27.30 -8.35
CA GLN A 327 -7.05 -26.56 -7.80
C GLN A 327 -7.19 -26.15 -6.32
N THR A 328 -8.39 -26.04 -5.77
CA THR A 328 -8.65 -25.38 -4.47
C THR A 328 -8.99 -26.37 -3.35
N ILE A 329 -8.19 -26.34 -2.28
CA ILE A 329 -8.48 -27.02 -1.01
C ILE A 329 -9.01 -25.98 -0.02
N THR A 330 -10.08 -26.32 0.70
CA THR A 330 -10.56 -25.55 1.86
C THR A 330 -10.50 -26.42 3.12
N CYS A 331 -10.17 -25.83 4.28
CA CYS A 331 -10.09 -26.55 5.57
C CYS A 331 -10.21 -25.57 6.74
N SER A 332 -10.52 -26.04 7.95
CA SER A 332 -10.66 -25.20 9.15
C SER A 332 -9.46 -25.32 10.09
N VAL A 333 -8.85 -24.22 10.52
CA VAL A 333 -7.82 -24.25 11.58
C VAL A 333 -8.42 -23.81 12.92
N PRO A 334 -8.36 -24.65 13.97
CA PRO A 334 -8.88 -24.28 15.28
C PRO A 334 -8.00 -23.26 16.02
N GLN A 335 -8.66 -22.35 16.74
CA GLN A 335 -8.03 -21.42 17.67
C GLN A 335 -7.71 -22.10 19.01
N HIS A 336 -6.66 -21.68 19.70
CA HIS A 336 -6.34 -22.24 21.02
C HIS A 336 -7.09 -21.53 22.16
N PRO A 337 -7.53 -22.27 23.20
CA PRO A 337 -8.06 -21.64 24.41
C PRO A 337 -6.98 -20.76 25.08
N SER A 338 -7.36 -19.56 25.51
CA SER A 338 -6.45 -18.56 26.10
C SER A 338 -5.76 -19.00 27.39
N SER A 339 -6.20 -20.11 28.01
CA SER A 339 -5.61 -20.73 29.20
C SER A 339 -4.44 -21.66 28.88
N VAL A 340 -4.27 -22.10 27.63
CA VAL A 340 -3.17 -23.00 27.26
C VAL A 340 -1.94 -22.16 26.91
N ALA A 341 -0.99 -22.08 27.83
CA ALA A 341 0.35 -21.59 27.53
C ALA A 341 1.01 -22.54 26.50
N ALA A 342 0.93 -22.16 25.22
CA ALA A 342 1.30 -23.00 24.08
C ALA A 342 2.83 -23.16 23.93
N ALA A 343 3.42 -23.92 24.84
CA ALA A 343 4.82 -24.31 24.80
C ALA A 343 5.15 -24.93 23.44
N SER A 344 6.09 -24.32 22.72
CA SER A 344 6.60 -24.77 21.42
C SER A 344 5.63 -24.76 20.21
N SER A 345 4.53 -23.99 20.21
CA SER A 345 3.77 -23.75 18.96
C SER A 345 4.41 -22.61 18.15
N THR A 346 4.80 -22.86 16.90
CA THR A 346 5.37 -21.82 16.02
C THR A 346 4.28 -20.79 15.65
N PHE A 347 4.50 -19.51 15.98
CA PHE A 347 3.49 -18.47 15.76
C PHE A 347 3.32 -18.03 14.29
N ALA A 348 4.24 -18.41 13.40
CA ALA A 348 4.08 -18.28 11.96
C ALA A 348 4.83 -19.40 11.23
N GLY A 349 4.35 -19.81 10.06
CA GLY A 349 4.98 -20.88 9.28
C GLY A 349 4.27 -21.19 7.97
N PRO A 350 4.84 -22.06 7.13
CA PRO A 350 4.26 -22.43 5.85
C PRO A 350 3.00 -23.26 6.03
N VAL A 351 2.19 -23.34 4.97
CA VAL A 351 1.24 -24.43 4.77
C VAL A 351 1.98 -25.63 4.16
N GLU A 352 1.59 -26.81 4.61
CA GLU A 352 2.01 -28.10 4.07
C GLU A 352 0.77 -28.90 3.69
N VAL A 353 0.74 -29.42 2.46
CA VAL A 353 -0.34 -30.28 1.93
C VAL A 353 0.26 -31.63 1.61
N VAL A 354 -0.21 -32.69 2.26
CA VAL A 354 0.29 -34.06 2.10
C VAL A 354 -0.79 -34.97 1.52
N TYR A 355 -0.43 -35.65 0.44
CA TYR A 355 -1.25 -36.59 -0.31
C TYR A 355 -0.80 -38.03 0.00
N THR A 356 -1.69 -38.83 0.59
CA THR A 356 -1.42 -40.20 1.04
C THR A 356 -2.38 -41.18 0.36
N PRO A 357 -1.91 -42.28 -0.29
CA PRO A 357 -2.78 -43.26 -0.98
C PRO A 357 -4.01 -43.71 -0.17
N THR A 358 -5.19 -43.72 -0.77
CA THR A 358 -6.45 -44.09 -0.08
C THR A 358 -6.54 -45.57 0.29
N SER A 359 -5.83 -46.43 -0.43
CA SER A 359 -5.89 -47.87 -0.21
C SER A 359 -4.60 -48.58 -0.61
N SER A 360 -4.14 -49.46 0.27
CA SER A 360 -3.34 -50.64 -0.08
C SER A 360 -4.23 -51.70 -0.75
N SER A 361 -4.96 -51.30 -1.80
CA SER A 361 -5.91 -52.16 -2.50
C SER A 361 -5.18 -53.35 -3.13
N SER A 362 -5.52 -54.55 -2.65
CA SER A 362 -4.79 -55.79 -2.87
C SER A 362 -5.06 -56.45 -4.24
N SER A 363 -5.15 -55.63 -5.29
CA SER A 363 -5.31 -56.04 -6.69
C SER A 363 -4.01 -55.90 -7.48
N SER A 364 -3.56 -57.05 -8.01
CA SER A 364 -2.61 -57.23 -9.12
C SER A 364 -1.36 -56.33 -9.19
N ARG A 365 -0.30 -56.81 -8.52
CA ARG A 365 1.01 -57.21 -9.10
C ARG A 365 1.90 -56.26 -9.91
N SER A 366 1.50 -55.05 -10.28
CA SER A 366 2.48 -54.03 -10.71
C SER A 366 3.46 -53.71 -9.56
N SER A 367 4.70 -53.32 -9.91
CA SER A 367 5.86 -53.25 -9.01
C SER A 367 5.57 -52.57 -7.66
N SER A 368 5.83 -53.30 -6.56
CA SER A 368 5.30 -52.98 -5.23
C SER A 368 5.72 -51.60 -4.70
N THR A 369 6.94 -51.17 -4.99
CA THR A 369 7.58 -49.97 -4.41
C THR A 369 6.93 -48.65 -4.80
N MET A 370 6.06 -48.61 -5.83
CA MET A 370 5.41 -47.37 -6.26
C MET A 370 4.04 -47.13 -5.60
N LYS A 371 3.36 -48.13 -5.02
CA LYS A 371 1.97 -47.95 -4.54
C LYS A 371 1.84 -47.22 -3.19
N THR A 372 2.92 -47.01 -2.44
CA THR A 372 2.91 -46.48 -1.06
C THR A 372 3.44 -45.05 -0.90
N THR A 373 4.04 -44.46 -1.95
CA THR A 373 4.69 -43.15 -1.87
C THR A 373 3.72 -42.01 -1.52
N ARG A 374 4.10 -41.18 -0.55
CA ARG A 374 3.37 -39.96 -0.18
C ARG A 374 4.01 -38.73 -0.82
N PHE A 375 3.21 -37.76 -1.20
CA PHE A 375 3.69 -36.50 -1.80
C PHE A 375 3.33 -35.31 -0.91
N ALA A 376 4.26 -34.37 -0.74
CA ALA A 376 4.10 -33.16 0.07
C ALA A 376 4.41 -31.91 -0.76
N LEU A 377 3.50 -30.93 -0.69
CA LEU A 377 3.71 -29.57 -1.17
C LEU A 377 3.85 -28.62 0.01
N ARG A 378 4.67 -27.58 -0.13
CA ARG A 378 4.94 -26.57 0.90
C ARG A 378 4.83 -25.16 0.31
N SER A 379 4.17 -24.24 1.01
CA SER A 379 4.02 -22.86 0.54
C SER A 379 5.32 -22.05 0.71
N SER A 380 5.49 -21.08 -0.19
CA SER A 380 6.45 -19.98 -0.05
C SER A 380 5.96 -18.95 0.98
N GLU A 381 4.66 -18.65 0.95
CA GLU A 381 3.99 -17.77 1.92
C GLU A 381 3.99 -18.40 3.34
N THR A 382 4.00 -17.55 4.37
CA THR A 382 3.85 -17.98 5.77
C THR A 382 2.58 -17.41 6.39
N VAL A 383 1.79 -18.28 7.03
CA VAL A 383 0.58 -17.91 7.77
C VAL A 383 0.97 -17.59 9.21
N GLY A 384 0.47 -16.47 9.75
CA GLY A 384 0.74 -16.01 11.11
C GLY A 384 -0.46 -16.10 12.06
N PHE A 385 -0.28 -16.76 13.20
CA PHE A 385 -1.23 -16.79 14.31
C PHE A 385 -1.02 -15.57 15.22
N VAL A 386 -1.95 -14.62 15.13
CA VAL A 386 -1.85 -13.27 15.72
C VAL A 386 -3.00 -12.99 16.69
N ASP A 387 -2.81 -12.05 17.59
CA ASP A 387 -3.90 -11.50 18.41
C ASP A 387 -4.23 -10.10 17.88
N PRO A 388 -5.40 -9.88 17.23
CA PRO A 388 -5.76 -8.56 16.70
C PRO A 388 -5.93 -7.50 17.79
N GLU A 389 -5.54 -6.26 17.49
CA GLU A 389 -5.58 -5.12 18.40
C GLU A 389 -6.52 -4.04 17.86
N THR A 390 -7.53 -3.61 18.63
CA THR A 390 -8.49 -2.55 18.27
C THR A 390 -8.21 -1.26 19.03
N ILE A 391 -7.48 -0.34 18.41
CA ILE A 391 -6.91 0.85 19.05
C ILE A 391 -7.94 1.99 19.12
N SER A 392 -8.55 2.39 18.00
CA SER A 392 -9.45 3.55 17.98
C SER A 392 -10.62 3.44 17.00
N VAL A 393 -11.65 4.27 17.18
CA VAL A 393 -12.82 4.37 16.29
C VAL A 393 -13.16 5.82 15.94
N SER A 394 -13.61 6.05 14.71
CA SER A 394 -14.15 7.32 14.25
C SER A 394 -15.31 7.10 13.28
N PRO A 395 -16.41 7.89 13.33
CA PRO A 395 -16.73 8.86 14.39
C PRO A 395 -16.99 8.20 15.75
N THR A 396 -16.97 9.00 16.81
CA THR A 396 -17.17 8.59 18.22
C THR A 396 -18.64 8.47 18.63
N CYS A 397 -19.56 8.68 17.67
CA CYS A 397 -20.99 8.71 17.87
C CYS A 397 -21.74 8.40 16.55
N GLY A 398 -23.04 8.14 16.62
CA GLY A 398 -23.91 7.93 15.47
C GLY A 398 -25.38 7.82 15.85
N PRO A 399 -26.33 8.17 14.96
CA PRO A 399 -27.75 8.19 15.28
C PRO A 399 -28.36 6.79 15.38
N ALA A 400 -29.43 6.65 16.17
CA ALA A 400 -30.18 5.40 16.35
C ALA A 400 -30.79 4.83 15.04
N SER A 401 -30.94 5.66 14.01
CA SER A 401 -31.30 5.27 12.64
C SER A 401 -30.22 4.45 11.92
N GLY A 402 -28.98 4.43 12.41
CA GLY A 402 -27.84 3.76 11.78
C GLY A 402 -27.22 4.58 10.64
N GLY A 403 -26.68 3.90 9.64
CA GLY A 403 -26.07 4.50 8.45
C GLY A 403 -24.66 5.05 8.63
N THR A 404 -24.17 5.18 9.87
CA THR A 404 -22.84 5.71 10.23
C THR A 404 -21.72 4.84 9.67
N LYS A 405 -20.81 5.43 8.90
CA LYS A 405 -19.59 4.77 8.43
C LYS A 405 -18.54 4.76 9.54
N LEU A 406 -18.54 3.73 10.37
CA LEU A 406 -17.51 3.53 11.40
C LEU A 406 -16.20 3.07 10.76
N THR A 407 -15.11 3.68 11.21
CA THR A 407 -13.73 3.28 10.88
C THR A 407 -13.02 2.91 12.17
N VAL A 408 -12.83 1.61 12.40
CA VAL A 408 -11.99 1.07 13.48
C VAL A 408 -10.56 0.98 12.98
N ARG A 409 -9.59 1.45 13.77
CA ARG A 409 -8.15 1.38 13.50
C ARG A 409 -7.45 0.48 14.51
N GLY A 410 -6.40 -0.20 14.08
CA GLY A 410 -5.78 -1.25 14.88
C GLY A 410 -4.59 -1.94 14.21
N ARG A 411 -4.35 -3.19 14.58
CA ARG A 411 -3.31 -4.06 14.02
C ARG A 411 -3.85 -5.47 13.80
N PHE A 412 -3.45 -6.07 12.69
CA PHE A 412 -3.91 -7.40 12.24
C PHE A 412 -5.44 -7.50 12.12
N LEU A 413 -6.09 -6.42 11.69
CA LEU A 413 -7.55 -6.39 11.48
C LEU A 413 -7.99 -7.15 10.20
N ASP A 414 -7.01 -7.58 9.40
CA ASP A 414 -7.11 -8.53 8.29
C ASP A 414 -7.02 -10.00 8.73
N ALA A 415 -6.83 -10.29 10.02
CA ALA A 415 -6.84 -11.67 10.54
C ALA A 415 -8.20 -12.35 10.35
N GLY A 416 -8.17 -13.63 10.01
CA GLY A 416 -9.34 -14.48 9.85
C GLY A 416 -10.12 -14.25 8.56
N ASN A 417 -11.29 -14.86 8.45
CA ASN A 417 -12.21 -14.74 7.31
C ASN A 417 -13.37 -13.79 7.63
N ALA A 418 -13.99 -13.97 8.78
CA ALA A 418 -15.21 -13.30 9.20
C ALA A 418 -14.96 -12.35 10.36
N VAL A 419 -15.20 -11.05 10.14
CA VAL A 419 -15.17 -10.05 11.21
C VAL A 419 -16.57 -9.50 11.46
N ARG A 420 -17.01 -9.58 12.72
CA ARG A 420 -18.29 -9.04 13.20
C ARG A 420 -18.01 -7.80 14.03
N VAL A 421 -18.53 -6.64 13.60
CA VAL A 421 -18.47 -5.40 14.37
C VAL A 421 -19.88 -5.10 14.93
N SER A 422 -19.94 -4.68 16.19
CA SER A 422 -21.19 -4.36 16.88
C SER A 422 -21.00 -3.21 17.86
N VAL A 423 -22.09 -2.48 18.12
CA VAL A 423 -22.18 -1.48 19.19
C VAL A 423 -22.97 -2.13 20.33
N VAL A 424 -22.36 -2.25 21.50
CA VAL A 424 -22.96 -2.88 22.69
C VAL A 424 -23.14 -1.88 23.82
N SER A 425 -24.21 -2.04 24.61
CA SER A 425 -24.46 -1.25 25.82
C SER A 425 -24.66 -2.18 27.02
N THR A 426 -24.22 -1.71 28.18
CA THR A 426 -24.43 -2.34 29.48
C THR A 426 -25.46 -1.52 30.24
N GLU A 427 -26.66 -2.05 30.46
CA GLU A 427 -27.74 -1.32 31.16
C GLU A 427 -27.58 -1.33 32.69
N SER A 428 -26.69 -2.18 33.22
CA SER A 428 -26.19 -2.23 34.61
C SER A 428 -24.86 -3.00 34.66
N GLU A 429 -24.05 -2.79 35.70
CA GLU A 429 -22.85 -3.60 36.01
C GLU A 429 -23.17 -5.10 36.23
N THR A 430 -24.42 -5.41 36.57
CA THR A 430 -24.91 -6.78 36.86
C THR A 430 -25.62 -7.45 35.69
N THR A 431 -25.67 -6.83 34.50
CA THR A 431 -26.39 -7.34 33.32
C THR A 431 -25.46 -7.73 32.18
N ALA A 432 -25.87 -8.75 31.39
CA ALA A 432 -25.17 -9.14 30.17
C ALA A 432 -25.20 -8.01 29.11
N GLU A 433 -24.18 -7.97 28.24
CA GLU A 433 -24.10 -6.95 27.18
C GLU A 433 -25.24 -7.07 26.16
N THR A 434 -25.99 -5.99 25.96
CA THR A 434 -27.02 -5.90 24.91
C THR A 434 -26.39 -5.36 23.62
N VAL A 435 -26.56 -6.07 22.51
CA VAL A 435 -26.20 -5.55 21.17
C VAL A 435 -27.22 -4.50 20.77
N VAL A 436 -26.77 -3.25 20.68
CA VAL A 436 -27.61 -2.10 20.32
C VAL A 436 -27.66 -1.93 18.80
N MET A 437 -26.53 -2.07 18.10
CA MET A 437 -26.45 -2.07 16.64
C MET A 437 -25.49 -3.18 16.15
N THR A 438 -25.81 -3.80 15.02
CA THR A 438 -24.81 -4.48 14.19
C THR A 438 -24.14 -3.46 13.26
N CYS A 439 -22.95 -3.78 12.75
CA CYS A 439 -22.23 -2.93 11.80
C CYS A 439 -21.69 -3.79 10.66
N ASP A 440 -22.20 -3.58 9.46
CA ASP A 440 -21.93 -4.43 8.30
C ASP A 440 -20.61 -4.00 7.64
N THR A 441 -19.66 -4.94 7.56
CA THR A 441 -18.29 -4.68 7.10
C THR A 441 -18.27 -4.32 5.61
N VAL A 442 -17.81 -3.11 5.30
CA VAL A 442 -17.66 -2.56 3.94
C VAL A 442 -16.28 -2.88 3.36
N SER A 443 -15.23 -2.76 4.16
CA SER A 443 -13.86 -3.11 3.78
C SER A 443 -13.00 -3.36 5.02
N ARG A 444 -11.96 -4.18 4.90
CA ARG A 444 -10.93 -4.37 5.92
C ARG A 444 -9.54 -4.48 5.31
N ASP A 445 -8.54 -4.05 6.06
CA ASP A 445 -7.12 -4.21 5.81
C ASP A 445 -6.40 -4.47 7.15
N ARG A 446 -5.08 -4.62 7.12
CA ARG A 446 -4.25 -4.91 8.30
C ARG A 446 -4.36 -3.90 9.44
N HIS A 447 -4.74 -2.66 9.14
CA HIS A 447 -4.79 -1.52 10.04
C HIS A 447 -6.18 -0.91 10.19
N THR A 448 -7.13 -1.17 9.27
CA THR A 448 -8.50 -0.63 9.36
C THR A 448 -9.61 -1.66 9.13
N ILE A 449 -10.73 -1.48 9.83
CA ILE A 449 -12.04 -2.03 9.45
C ILE A 449 -12.98 -0.85 9.24
N VAL A 450 -13.62 -0.81 8.07
CA VAL A 450 -14.69 0.11 7.75
C VAL A 450 -15.99 -0.68 7.73
N CYS A 451 -16.97 -0.29 8.54
CA CYS A 451 -18.30 -0.89 8.55
C CYS A 451 -19.38 0.20 8.57
N ARG A 452 -20.62 -0.17 8.26
CA ARG A 452 -21.78 0.72 8.34
C ARG A 452 -22.73 0.26 9.43
N THR A 453 -23.08 1.12 10.39
CA THR A 453 -24.05 0.77 11.45
C THR A 453 -25.42 0.53 10.84
N ASN A 454 -26.12 -0.47 11.38
CA ASN A 454 -27.54 -0.67 11.15
C ASN A 454 -28.37 0.07 12.21
N ALA A 455 -29.67 0.22 11.95
CA ALA A 455 -30.60 0.80 12.93
C ALA A 455 -30.61 0.00 14.24
N THR A 456 -31.00 0.65 15.34
CA THR A 456 -30.99 0.00 16.67
C THR A 456 -31.86 -1.26 16.71
N VAL A 457 -31.27 -2.38 17.10
CA VAL A 457 -31.92 -3.72 17.13
C VAL A 457 -32.81 -3.90 18.37
N VAL A 458 -32.69 -3.01 19.36
CA VAL A 458 -33.45 -3.04 20.62
C VAL A 458 -34.93 -2.74 20.38
N ARG A 459 -35.72 -3.79 20.08
CA ARG A 459 -37.18 -3.76 20.16
C ARG A 459 -37.58 -3.76 21.64
N HIS A 460 -38.15 -2.65 22.11
CA HIS A 460 -38.92 -2.69 23.36
C HIS A 460 -40.14 -3.61 23.20
N ARG A 461 -40.67 -4.09 24.33
CA ARG A 461 -41.92 -4.87 24.40
C ARG A 461 -43.03 -4.17 23.61
N GLU A 462 -43.93 -4.98 23.05
CA GLU A 462 -45.09 -4.51 22.30
C GLU A 462 -45.92 -3.49 23.10
N ASN A 463 -46.63 -2.62 22.36
CA ASN A 463 -47.46 -1.54 22.88
C ASN A 463 -46.74 -0.30 23.44
N SER A 464 -45.55 0.04 22.93
CA SER A 464 -44.95 1.38 23.14
C SER A 464 -44.50 2.00 21.81
N SER A 465 -45.18 3.09 21.40
CA SER A 465 -44.84 3.90 20.22
C SER A 465 -43.71 4.92 20.50
N TYR A 466 -42.83 4.64 21.46
CA TYR A 466 -41.78 5.57 21.85
C TYR A 466 -40.56 5.48 20.92
N ARG A 467 -40.36 6.58 20.20
CA ARG A 467 -39.08 7.01 19.63
C ARG A 467 -37.98 6.91 20.71
N TYR A 468 -36.76 6.56 20.31
CA TYR A 468 -35.59 6.76 21.18
C TYR A 468 -35.55 8.23 21.59
N ASN A 469 -35.63 8.52 22.89
CA ASN A 469 -35.70 9.89 23.43
C ASN A 469 -34.42 10.31 24.19
N GLU A 470 -33.51 9.37 24.41
CA GLU A 470 -32.29 9.57 25.20
C GLU A 470 -31.10 8.95 24.47
N SER A 471 -30.00 9.69 24.39
CA SER A 471 -28.73 9.19 23.86
C SER A 471 -28.06 8.23 24.84
N ARG A 472 -27.57 7.09 24.36
CA ARG A 472 -26.97 6.03 25.19
C ARG A 472 -25.46 5.93 25.00
N SER A 473 -24.75 5.76 26.12
CA SER A 473 -23.34 5.35 26.12
C SER A 473 -23.23 3.87 25.77
N ALA A 474 -22.33 3.55 24.84
CA ALA A 474 -22.09 2.20 24.34
C ALA A 474 -20.58 1.96 24.13
N ARG A 475 -20.20 0.77 23.66
CA ARG A 475 -18.82 0.41 23.29
C ARG A 475 -18.81 -0.24 21.91
N VAL A 476 -17.75 0.01 21.13
CA VAL A 476 -17.54 -0.68 19.85
C VAL A 476 -16.78 -1.98 20.10
N LYS A 477 -17.36 -3.08 19.63
CA LYS A 477 -16.98 -4.46 19.90
C LYS A 477 -16.72 -5.19 18.58
N VAL A 478 -15.56 -5.83 18.46
CA VAL A 478 -15.11 -6.57 17.28
C VAL A 478 -14.84 -8.03 17.66
N GLN A 479 -15.28 -8.96 16.81
CA GLN A 479 -15.01 -10.39 16.96
C GLN A 479 -14.53 -10.96 15.63
N PHE A 480 -13.46 -11.78 15.67
CA PHE A 480 -12.84 -12.41 14.50
C PHE A 480 -13.09 -13.92 14.54
N ASP A 481 -13.64 -14.49 13.46
CA ASP A 481 -13.84 -15.94 13.27
C ASP A 481 -14.58 -16.66 14.43
N GLY A 482 -15.52 -15.97 15.09
CA GLY A 482 -16.20 -16.49 16.30
C GLY A 482 -15.31 -16.60 17.55
N GLY A 483 -14.05 -16.19 17.43
CA GLY A 483 -13.04 -16.17 18.48
C GLY A 483 -13.18 -15.01 19.46
N PRO A 484 -12.05 -14.47 19.97
CA PRO A 484 -12.04 -13.66 21.17
C PRO A 484 -12.50 -12.23 20.86
N ILE A 485 -13.29 -11.71 21.79
CA ILE A 485 -13.84 -10.35 21.67
C ILE A 485 -12.72 -9.32 21.90
N ARG A 486 -12.76 -8.24 21.14
CA ARG A 486 -11.92 -7.04 21.31
C ARG A 486 -12.83 -5.82 21.41
N TYR A 487 -12.55 -4.94 22.37
CA TYR A 487 -13.22 -3.64 22.50
C TYR A 487 -12.27 -2.55 22.02
N VAL A 488 -12.81 -1.55 21.32
CA VAL A 488 -12.03 -0.39 20.92
C VAL A 488 -11.59 0.40 22.15
N GLN A 489 -10.30 0.75 22.21
CA GLN A 489 -9.71 1.41 23.38
C GLN A 489 -9.95 2.93 23.42
N SER A 490 -9.98 3.61 22.26
CA SER A 490 -10.00 5.08 22.18
C SER A 490 -11.00 5.63 21.15
N PRO A 491 -12.05 6.36 21.59
CA PRO A 491 -12.53 6.43 22.97
C PRO A 491 -13.04 5.07 23.47
N ALA A 492 -13.02 4.87 24.79
CA ALA A 492 -13.57 3.66 25.41
C ALA A 492 -15.11 3.61 25.41
N SER A 493 -15.76 4.76 25.21
CA SER A 493 -17.21 4.92 25.03
C SER A 493 -17.55 5.49 23.65
N TRP A 494 -18.69 5.09 23.12
CA TRP A 494 -19.23 5.51 21.82
C TRP A 494 -20.72 5.87 22.00
N THR A 495 -21.17 6.99 21.45
CA THR A 495 -22.52 7.52 21.76
C THR A 495 -23.54 7.17 20.68
N VAL A 496 -24.57 6.40 21.06
CA VAL A 496 -25.81 6.28 20.28
C VAL A 496 -26.61 7.56 20.47
N CYS A 497 -26.63 8.46 19.49
CA CYS A 497 -27.45 9.67 19.52
C CYS A 497 -28.90 9.31 19.15
N ALA A 498 -29.91 9.85 19.82
CA ALA A 498 -31.29 9.72 19.35
C ALA A 498 -31.57 10.68 18.17
N ALA A 499 -32.53 10.32 17.31
CA ALA A 499 -32.80 11.06 16.09
C ALA A 499 -33.45 12.43 16.40
N GLY A 500 -32.68 13.51 16.23
CA GLY A 500 -33.07 14.89 16.59
C GLY A 500 -32.54 15.40 17.94
N ASP A 501 -31.53 14.72 18.51
CA ASP A 501 -30.99 15.04 19.85
C ASP A 501 -30.21 16.35 19.97
N ALA A 502 -29.62 16.84 18.87
CA ALA A 502 -28.87 18.09 18.89
C ALA A 502 -29.86 19.27 18.92
N ALA A 503 -29.67 20.18 19.86
CA ALA A 503 -30.59 21.29 20.10
C ALA A 503 -29.83 22.58 20.46
N LEU A 504 -30.41 23.73 20.13
CA LEU A 504 -29.89 25.06 20.46
C LEU A 504 -30.36 25.49 21.85
N ASP A 505 -29.50 26.15 22.64
CA ASP A 505 -29.91 26.77 23.90
C ASP A 505 -31.01 27.84 23.65
N ALA A 506 -32.01 27.89 24.52
CA ALA A 506 -33.04 28.92 24.49
C ALA A 506 -32.51 30.30 24.90
N GLY A 507 -33.16 31.37 24.43
CA GLY A 507 -32.84 32.76 24.82
C GLY A 507 -31.57 33.35 24.21
N GLN A 508 -30.82 32.60 23.39
CA GLN A 508 -29.69 33.13 22.63
C GLN A 508 -30.11 34.30 21.72
N THR A 509 -29.18 35.22 21.46
CA THR A 509 -29.33 36.35 20.53
C THR A 509 -28.25 36.28 19.47
N PHE A 510 -28.61 36.56 18.22
CA PHE A 510 -27.69 36.49 17.07
C PHE A 510 -27.76 37.79 16.26
N ALA A 511 -26.64 38.20 15.70
CA ALA A 511 -26.51 39.43 14.93
C ALA A 511 -25.43 39.30 13.85
N GLY A 512 -25.45 40.19 12.87
CA GLY A 512 -24.45 40.31 11.81
C GLY A 512 -24.50 41.67 11.13
N THR A 513 -23.60 41.92 10.20
CA THR A 513 -23.67 43.08 9.30
C THR A 513 -24.24 42.68 7.93
N VAL A 514 -24.52 43.65 7.04
CA VAL A 514 -25.11 43.38 5.71
C VAL A 514 -24.24 42.48 4.84
N SER A 515 -22.91 42.66 4.86
CA SER A 515 -21.98 41.78 4.12
C SER A 515 -21.74 40.40 4.78
N GLY A 516 -22.22 40.16 6.01
CA GLY A 516 -22.06 38.87 6.71
C GLY A 516 -20.61 38.55 7.14
N GLY A 517 -20.29 37.26 7.26
CA GLY A 517 -18.96 36.72 7.62
C GLY A 517 -18.59 36.80 9.11
N THR A 518 -19.28 37.62 9.90
CA THR A 518 -19.01 37.81 11.32
C THR A 518 -19.29 36.54 12.15
N ALA A 519 -18.58 36.35 13.25
CA ALA A 519 -18.71 35.17 14.10
C ALA A 519 -20.06 35.16 14.83
N VAL A 520 -20.81 34.08 14.63
CA VAL A 520 -22.08 33.78 15.29
C VAL A 520 -21.82 32.62 16.26
N PRO A 521 -21.54 32.90 17.55
CA PRO A 521 -21.27 31.87 18.55
C PRO A 521 -22.58 31.17 18.93
N VAL A 522 -22.71 29.87 18.61
CA VAL A 522 -23.92 29.09 18.89
C VAL A 522 -23.65 28.06 19.98
N ARG A 523 -24.52 28.06 20.99
CA ARG A 523 -24.53 27.10 22.10
C ARG A 523 -25.73 26.16 22.04
N GLY A 524 -25.59 25.02 22.70
CA GLY A 524 -26.59 23.97 22.74
C GLY A 524 -26.04 22.67 23.30
N ILE A 525 -26.57 21.55 22.83
CA ILE A 525 -26.19 20.20 23.25
C ILE A 525 -26.01 19.25 22.06
N ARG A 526 -25.18 18.23 22.23
CA ARG A 526 -25.03 17.08 21.32
C ARG A 526 -24.57 17.45 19.90
N PHE A 527 -23.87 18.58 19.76
CA PHE A 527 -23.27 19.03 18.50
C PHE A 527 -22.16 18.08 18.00
N SER A 528 -21.58 17.23 18.85
CA SER A 528 -20.61 16.23 18.38
C SER A 528 -21.24 15.12 17.52
N CYS A 529 -22.57 14.97 17.54
CA CYS A 529 -23.32 14.06 16.65
C CYS A 529 -23.49 14.61 15.21
N LEU A 530 -22.97 15.81 14.92
CA LEU A 530 -23.12 16.50 13.63
C LEU A 530 -21.85 16.36 12.76
N THR A 531 -22.03 16.09 11.47
CA THR A 531 -20.95 16.08 10.46
C THR A 531 -20.76 17.43 9.78
N ASP A 532 -21.83 18.21 9.64
CA ASP A 532 -21.84 19.55 9.05
C ASP A 532 -23.02 20.35 9.60
N ALA A 533 -22.92 21.68 9.58
CA ALA A 533 -23.99 22.59 9.98
C ALA A 533 -23.88 23.95 9.26
N GLN A 534 -25.03 24.58 9.01
CA GLN A 534 -25.16 25.88 8.37
C GLN A 534 -26.15 26.75 9.16
N PHE A 535 -25.73 27.95 9.54
CA PHE A 535 -26.63 28.96 10.08
C PHE A 535 -27.35 29.64 8.92
N TYR A 536 -28.66 29.84 9.05
CA TYR A 536 -29.47 30.47 8.01
C TYR A 536 -30.40 31.55 8.57
N VAL A 537 -30.72 32.53 7.73
CA VAL A 537 -31.74 33.56 7.94
C VAL A 537 -32.65 33.57 6.70
N ARG A 538 -33.96 33.74 6.88
CA ARG A 538 -34.93 33.86 5.79
C ARG A 538 -35.48 35.28 5.74
N ASP A 539 -35.33 35.92 4.59
CA ASP A 539 -36.10 37.11 4.24
C ASP A 539 -37.43 36.70 3.59
N ARG A 540 -38.47 37.51 3.80
CA ARG A 540 -39.80 37.32 3.22
C ARG A 540 -40.17 38.60 2.47
N ASP A 541 -39.80 38.61 1.21
CA ASP A 541 -40.12 39.71 0.32
C ASP A 541 -41.66 39.79 0.13
N GLY A 542 -42.19 41.01 0.04
CA GLY A 542 -43.54 41.39 0.48
C GLY A 542 -44.76 40.87 -0.31
N GLY A 543 -44.71 39.65 -0.87
CA GLY A 543 -45.85 39.06 -1.57
C GLY A 543 -45.77 37.56 -1.92
N ALA A 544 -44.58 36.95 -2.08
CA ALA A 544 -44.49 35.53 -2.48
C ALA A 544 -43.17 34.81 -2.19
N ALA A 545 -42.02 35.47 -2.37
CA ALA A 545 -40.71 34.81 -2.32
C ALA A 545 -40.16 34.75 -0.88
N THR A 546 -39.52 33.64 -0.52
CA THR A 546 -38.75 33.50 0.73
C THR A 546 -37.30 33.17 0.39
N TYR A 547 -36.40 34.13 0.57
CA TYR A 547 -34.98 33.96 0.27
C TYR A 547 -34.24 33.44 1.51
N GLN A 548 -33.56 32.29 1.39
CA GLN A 548 -32.78 31.70 2.49
C GLN A 548 -31.30 32.02 2.32
N HIS A 549 -30.81 32.96 3.13
CA HIS A 549 -29.42 33.31 3.29
C HIS A 549 -28.76 32.31 4.25
N ALA A 550 -27.60 31.75 3.91
CA ALA A 550 -26.95 30.71 4.72
C ALA A 550 -25.42 30.74 4.65
N ALA A 551 -24.77 30.38 5.75
CA ALA A 551 -23.31 30.25 5.86
C ALA A 551 -22.92 29.09 6.78
N GLY A 552 -21.70 28.56 6.61
CA GLY A 552 -21.23 27.37 7.32
C GLY A 552 -20.94 27.58 8.82
N CYS A 553 -20.96 26.47 9.56
CA CYS A 553 -20.61 26.39 10.97
C CYS A 553 -19.48 25.40 11.22
N ARG A 554 -18.62 25.72 12.19
CA ARG A 554 -17.56 24.85 12.69
C ARG A 554 -17.91 24.36 14.08
N VAL A 555 -18.27 23.07 14.21
CA VAL A 555 -18.40 22.41 15.51
C VAL A 555 -17.04 22.45 16.22
N ALA A 556 -17.03 22.93 17.46
CA ALA A 556 -15.81 23.07 18.27
C ALA A 556 -15.77 22.06 19.42
N ASN A 557 -16.92 21.75 20.03
CA ASN A 557 -17.12 20.67 20.99
C ASN A 557 -18.63 20.30 21.02
N ASP A 558 -19.07 19.49 21.99
CA ASP A 558 -20.44 19.00 22.06
C ASP A 558 -21.52 20.07 22.36
N THR A 559 -21.14 21.20 22.97
CA THR A 559 -22.07 22.25 23.40
C THR A 559 -21.81 23.61 22.74
N TYR A 560 -20.78 23.71 21.89
CA TYR A 560 -20.38 24.94 21.21
C TYR A 560 -19.95 24.72 19.76
N MET A 561 -20.47 25.56 18.87
CA MET A 561 -20.01 25.71 17.49
C MET A 561 -19.96 27.18 17.10
N GLU A 562 -19.02 27.53 16.22
CA GLU A 562 -18.86 28.87 15.67
C GLU A 562 -19.42 28.89 14.24
N CYS A 563 -20.54 29.58 14.05
CA CYS A 563 -21.12 29.83 12.74
C CYS A 563 -20.62 31.15 12.16
N ARG A 564 -20.78 31.34 10.85
CA ARG A 564 -20.67 32.66 10.20
C ARG A 564 -22.05 33.27 10.03
N SER A 565 -22.17 34.59 10.13
CA SER A 565 -23.36 35.29 9.65
C SER A 565 -23.40 35.24 8.11
N PRO A 566 -24.58 35.06 7.49
CA PRO A 566 -24.67 35.01 6.04
C PRO A 566 -24.64 36.42 5.43
N ASP A 567 -24.29 36.50 4.14
CA ASP A 567 -24.46 37.72 3.34
C ASP A 567 -25.96 38.05 3.21
N MET A 568 -26.34 39.26 3.59
CA MET A 568 -27.71 39.78 3.66
C MET A 568 -27.93 40.99 2.73
N GLN A 569 -27.05 41.24 1.75
CA GLN A 569 -27.18 42.36 0.80
C GLN A 569 -28.55 42.45 0.12
N HIS A 570 -29.12 41.31 -0.29
CA HIS A 570 -30.47 41.26 -0.89
C HIS A 570 -31.55 41.74 0.10
N ALA A 571 -31.54 41.22 1.33
CA ALA A 571 -32.47 41.60 2.39
C ALA A 571 -32.28 43.06 2.87
N SER A 572 -31.07 43.62 2.73
CA SER A 572 -30.85 45.06 2.94
C SER A 572 -31.50 45.92 1.86
N SER A 573 -31.66 45.39 0.64
CA SER A 573 -32.29 46.09 -0.49
C SER A 573 -33.82 46.02 -0.48
N SER A 574 -34.41 44.95 0.09
CA SER A 574 -35.86 44.81 0.28
C SER A 574 -36.38 45.66 1.45
N VAL A 575 -35.69 45.64 2.61
CA VAL A 575 -36.11 46.36 3.82
C VAL A 575 -35.80 47.86 3.76
N GLY A 576 -34.76 48.28 3.03
CA GLY A 576 -34.42 49.68 2.75
C GLY A 576 -33.89 50.52 3.93
N VAL A 577 -34.08 50.06 5.18
CA VAL A 577 -33.56 50.69 6.40
C VAL A 577 -32.98 49.63 7.32
N VAL A 578 -31.82 49.90 7.91
CA VAL A 578 -31.10 49.01 8.83
C VAL A 578 -30.66 49.84 10.05
N PRO A 579 -30.81 49.38 11.32
CA PRO A 579 -31.01 48.01 11.80
C PRO A 579 -32.38 47.40 11.46
N ALA A 580 -32.37 46.10 11.16
CA ALA A 580 -33.53 45.29 10.85
C ALA A 580 -33.50 43.97 11.65
N THR A 581 -34.66 43.33 11.85
CA THR A 581 -34.79 42.13 12.69
C THR A 581 -35.55 41.01 11.97
N PHE A 582 -34.88 39.86 11.81
CA PHE A 582 -35.39 38.71 11.05
C PHE A 582 -35.82 37.59 12.02
N PRO A 583 -37.12 37.27 12.14
CA PRO A 583 -37.61 36.25 13.08
C PRO A 583 -37.47 34.81 12.57
N ASP A 584 -37.39 34.59 11.25
CA ASP A 584 -37.27 33.28 10.61
C ASP A 584 -35.79 32.98 10.34
N PHE A 585 -35.11 32.40 11.32
CA PHE A 585 -33.71 31.98 11.24
C PHE A 585 -33.52 30.64 11.99
N GLY A 586 -32.40 29.97 11.76
CA GLY A 586 -32.06 28.75 12.50
C GLY A 586 -30.69 28.18 12.11
N VAL A 587 -30.41 26.97 12.61
CA VAL A 587 -29.28 26.16 12.13
C VAL A 587 -29.84 24.93 11.45
N ARG A 588 -29.35 24.64 10.25
CA ARG A 588 -29.57 23.39 9.53
C ARG A 588 -28.35 22.51 9.72
N ALA A 589 -28.53 21.26 10.14
CA ALA A 589 -27.43 20.36 10.45
C ALA A 589 -27.60 18.97 9.82
N TRP A 590 -26.47 18.30 9.61
CA TRP A 590 -26.38 16.94 9.09
C TRP A 590 -25.82 16.03 10.19
N TYR A 591 -26.47 14.90 10.45
CA TYR A 591 -26.07 13.94 11.48
C TYR A 591 -25.13 12.86 10.91
N CYS A 592 -24.29 12.26 11.78
CA CYS A 592 -23.30 11.21 11.47
C CYS A 592 -23.85 9.97 10.71
N GLY A 593 -23.99 10.09 9.39
CA GLY A 593 -24.46 9.02 8.49
C GLY A 593 -25.75 9.32 7.72
N GLU A 594 -26.43 10.42 8.03
CA GLU A 594 -27.68 10.82 7.36
C GLU A 594 -27.42 11.76 6.19
N GLY A 595 -27.85 11.37 4.98
CA GLY A 595 -27.75 12.18 3.77
C GLY A 595 -28.77 13.32 3.66
N ARG A 596 -29.50 13.63 4.73
CA ARG A 596 -30.53 14.69 4.79
C ARG A 596 -30.24 15.62 5.95
N ALA A 597 -30.40 16.91 5.69
CA ALA A 597 -30.29 17.92 6.74
C ALA A 597 -31.60 18.05 7.53
N SER A 598 -31.49 18.41 8.80
CA SER A 598 -32.63 18.81 9.64
C SER A 598 -32.35 20.17 10.28
N ASP A 599 -33.36 21.02 10.40
CA ASP A 599 -33.24 22.28 11.14
C ASP A 599 -33.28 21.97 12.67
N LEU A 600 -32.31 22.48 13.44
CA LEU A 600 -32.14 22.15 14.85
C LEU A 600 -33.28 22.73 15.72
N PRO A 601 -33.88 21.93 16.64
CA PRO A 601 -34.83 22.44 17.62
C PRO A 601 -34.15 23.40 18.62
N VAL A 602 -34.95 24.24 19.26
CA VAL A 602 -34.53 25.01 20.44
C VAL A 602 -34.91 24.20 21.68
N GLN A 603 -34.00 24.07 22.64
CA GLN A 603 -34.22 23.34 23.88
C GLN A 603 -35.24 24.09 24.75
N LEU A 604 -36.51 23.69 24.64
CA LEU A 604 -37.59 24.13 25.50
C LEU A 604 -37.26 23.74 26.96
N GLN A 605 -36.94 24.73 27.79
CA GLN A 605 -37.22 24.59 29.21
C GLN A 605 -38.74 24.46 29.39
N LEU A 606 -39.14 23.61 30.33
CA LEU A 606 -40.55 23.43 30.67
C LEU A 606 -41.16 24.77 31.12
N PHE A 607 -42.47 24.90 30.91
CA PHE A 607 -43.33 26.05 31.22
C PHE A 607 -43.38 27.20 30.18
N ARG A 608 -44.59 27.31 29.59
CA ARG A 608 -45.19 28.42 28.81
C ARG A 608 -44.91 28.47 27.30
N SER A 609 -46.01 28.69 26.59
CA SER A 609 -46.17 28.50 25.15
C SER A 609 -46.01 29.80 24.35
N SER A 610 -44.76 30.21 24.14
CA SER A 610 -44.36 31.06 22.99
C SER A 610 -42.85 30.97 22.79
N VAL A 611 -42.41 30.25 21.74
CA VAL A 611 -40.97 30.19 21.40
C VAL A 611 -40.58 31.46 20.66
N VAL A 612 -40.32 32.51 21.43
CA VAL A 612 -39.67 33.72 20.93
C VAL A 612 -38.20 33.36 20.67
N ARG A 613 -37.89 32.86 19.47
CA ARG A 613 -36.54 32.94 18.92
C ARG A 613 -36.17 34.41 18.84
N SER A 614 -35.17 34.85 19.60
CA SER A 614 -34.70 36.24 19.57
C SER A 614 -34.29 36.58 18.14
N PRO A 615 -34.92 37.55 17.45
CA PRO A 615 -34.75 37.71 16.02
C PRO A 615 -33.31 38.07 15.67
N PHE A 616 -32.83 37.53 14.55
CA PHE A 616 -31.50 37.84 14.03
C PHE A 616 -31.42 39.34 13.74
N SER A 617 -30.50 40.03 14.41
CA SER A 617 -30.38 41.48 14.36
C SER A 617 -29.36 41.89 13.31
N LEU A 618 -29.84 42.37 12.17
CA LEU A 618 -29.02 42.87 11.08
C LEU A 618 -28.63 44.33 11.32
N TYR A 619 -27.34 44.63 11.16
CA TYR A 619 -26.79 45.99 11.21
C TYR A 619 -26.18 46.38 9.86
N ALA A 620 -26.16 47.68 9.53
CA ALA A 620 -25.48 48.14 8.32
C ALA A 620 -23.97 47.86 8.43
N ASP A 621 -23.28 47.73 7.30
CA ASP A 621 -21.82 47.63 7.31
C ASP A 621 -21.18 48.95 7.82
N PRO A 622 -20.07 48.87 8.59
CA PRO A 622 -19.58 50.00 9.37
C PRO A 622 -18.82 51.01 8.51
N VAL A 623 -19.29 52.26 8.52
CA VAL A 623 -18.64 53.38 7.83
C VAL A 623 -17.54 54.00 8.72
N TYR A 624 -16.33 54.13 8.18
CA TYR A 624 -15.21 54.86 8.77
C TYR A 624 -14.86 56.07 7.89
N VAL A 625 -14.29 57.13 8.48
CA VAL A 625 -14.03 58.41 7.78
C VAL A 625 -12.55 58.78 7.69
N ASP A 626 -11.79 58.56 8.75
CA ASP A 626 -10.35 58.80 8.78
C ASP A 626 -9.66 57.89 9.81
N PHE A 627 -8.34 57.89 9.82
CA PHE A 627 -7.57 57.37 10.94
C PHE A 627 -6.45 58.35 11.36
N GLU A 628 -6.09 58.29 12.63
CA GLU A 628 -4.96 59.01 13.20
C GLU A 628 -4.07 58.06 14.01
N ILE A 629 -2.92 58.56 14.47
CA ILE A 629 -1.96 57.77 15.27
C ILE A 629 -1.80 58.47 16.61
N ARG A 630 -2.24 57.81 17.68
CA ARG A 630 -2.15 58.30 19.06
C ARG A 630 -1.33 57.30 19.87
N ASP A 631 -0.27 57.76 20.52
CA ASP A 631 0.60 56.96 21.40
C ASP A 631 1.07 55.61 20.80
N GLY A 632 1.37 55.62 19.50
CA GLY A 632 1.81 54.44 18.73
C GLY A 632 0.69 53.47 18.33
N ALA A 633 -0.55 53.67 18.80
CA ALA A 633 -1.73 52.98 18.30
C ALA A 633 -2.35 53.72 17.10
N ILE A 634 -2.96 52.96 16.19
CA ILE A 634 -3.77 53.51 15.10
C ILE A 634 -5.22 53.55 15.59
N VAL A 635 -5.83 54.74 15.51
CA VAL A 635 -7.22 55.01 15.89
C VAL A 635 -8.00 55.34 14.64
N ILE A 636 -8.96 54.49 14.29
CA ILE A 636 -9.79 54.61 13.08
C ILE A 636 -11.15 55.18 13.48
N SER A 637 -11.49 56.35 12.97
CA SER A 637 -12.72 57.09 13.28
C SER A 637 -13.92 56.54 12.52
N GLY A 638 -15.00 56.19 13.23
CA GLY A 638 -16.31 55.93 12.64
C GLY A 638 -16.98 57.21 12.12
N GLY A 639 -17.74 57.11 11.03
CA GLY A 639 -18.54 58.22 10.52
C GLY A 639 -19.78 58.55 11.38
N PRO A 640 -20.47 59.69 11.14
CA PRO A 640 -21.63 60.11 11.93
C PRO A 640 -22.81 59.12 11.95
N SER A 641 -22.91 58.29 10.91
CA SER A 641 -23.91 57.22 10.75
C SER A 641 -23.36 55.81 11.03
N SER A 642 -22.17 55.69 11.63
CA SER A 642 -21.48 54.40 11.76
C SER A 642 -22.19 53.44 12.73
N THR A 643 -22.40 52.22 12.24
CA THR A 643 -22.85 51.05 13.01
C THR A 643 -21.71 50.34 13.74
N SER A 644 -20.51 50.92 13.82
CA SER A 644 -19.31 50.27 14.33
C SER A 644 -19.52 49.58 15.69
N GLY A 645 -18.97 48.38 15.85
CA GLY A 645 -19.17 47.56 17.06
C GLY A 645 -20.60 47.06 17.28
N ARG A 646 -21.40 46.91 16.21
CA ARG A 646 -22.71 46.23 16.23
C ARG A 646 -22.72 45.11 15.17
N GLY A 647 -23.09 43.90 15.56
CA GLY A 647 -23.12 42.73 14.66
C GLY A 647 -21.76 42.04 14.45
N TYR A 648 -20.69 42.57 15.05
CA TYR A 648 -19.33 42.02 15.01
C TYR A 648 -18.53 42.39 16.25
N ALA A 649 -17.46 41.64 16.53
CA ALA A 649 -16.55 41.82 17.66
C ALA A 649 -15.09 41.99 17.20
N VAL A 650 -14.17 42.20 18.15
CA VAL A 650 -12.72 42.35 17.88
C VAL A 650 -12.14 41.24 16.97
N PRO A 651 -12.46 39.93 17.14
CA PRO A 651 -11.91 38.87 16.28
C PRO A 651 -12.39 38.92 14.82
N ASP A 652 -13.50 39.59 14.52
CA ASP A 652 -14.05 39.71 13.17
C ASP A 652 -13.35 40.79 12.33
N VAL A 653 -12.58 41.67 12.99
CA VAL A 653 -11.94 42.83 12.35
C VAL A 653 -10.47 42.55 12.08
N THR A 654 -10.05 42.71 10.83
CA THR A 654 -8.64 42.79 10.47
C THR A 654 -8.33 44.16 9.85
N VAL A 655 -7.16 44.70 10.15
CA VAL A 655 -6.70 46.00 9.64
C VAL A 655 -5.31 45.83 9.05
N ARG A 656 -5.20 46.10 7.75
CA ARG A 656 -3.99 45.91 6.94
C ARG A 656 -3.52 47.25 6.38
N PHE A 657 -2.22 47.42 6.17
CA PHE A 657 -1.69 48.68 5.68
C PHE A 657 -1.75 48.70 4.14
N GLY A 658 -2.44 49.68 3.55
CA GLY A 658 -2.80 49.64 2.12
C GLY A 658 -1.62 49.72 1.14
N ASN A 659 -0.41 50.04 1.63
CA ASN A 659 0.81 50.21 0.86
C ASN A 659 1.98 49.33 1.40
N SER A 660 1.75 48.37 2.31
CA SER A 660 2.80 47.48 2.82
C SER A 660 2.25 46.13 3.29
N THR A 661 3.14 45.18 3.63
CA THR A 661 2.77 43.89 4.21
C THR A 661 2.40 43.96 5.71
N GLY A 662 2.43 45.16 6.30
CA GLY A 662 2.12 45.35 7.72
C GLY A 662 0.63 45.31 8.05
N ALA A 663 0.35 45.07 9.33
CA ALA A 663 -1.00 45.03 9.89
C ALA A 663 -0.96 45.52 11.35
N CYS A 664 -2.13 45.73 11.94
CA CYS A 664 -2.26 45.98 13.37
C CYS A 664 -3.23 44.99 14.01
N GLN A 665 -2.89 44.53 15.22
CA GLN A 665 -3.77 43.74 16.06
C GLN A 665 -4.84 44.67 16.62
N VAL A 666 -6.12 44.40 16.31
CA VAL A 666 -7.23 45.17 16.88
C VAL A 666 -7.32 44.89 18.38
N THR A 667 -7.39 45.97 19.17
CA THR A 667 -7.40 45.91 20.64
C THR A 667 -8.73 46.37 21.23
N SER A 668 -9.47 47.23 20.53
CA SER A 668 -10.86 47.55 20.86
C SER A 668 -11.65 47.92 19.59
N VAL A 669 -12.96 47.68 19.65
CA VAL A 669 -13.95 48.12 18.65
C VAL A 669 -15.07 48.80 19.44
N SER A 670 -15.46 50.00 19.02
CA SER A 670 -16.54 50.77 19.63
C SER A 670 -17.44 51.41 18.56
N ARG A 671 -18.47 52.15 18.97
CA ARG A 671 -19.36 52.87 18.04
C ARG A 671 -18.73 54.06 17.32
N HIS A 672 -17.61 54.58 17.82
CA HIS A 672 -16.99 55.80 17.29
C HIS A 672 -15.54 55.61 16.85
N GLU A 673 -14.86 54.58 17.36
CA GLU A 673 -13.47 54.28 17.01
C GLU A 673 -13.15 52.78 17.07
N ILE A 674 -12.20 52.36 16.23
CA ILE A 674 -11.46 51.09 16.35
C ILE A 674 -10.02 51.44 16.69
N VAL A 675 -9.49 50.83 17.75
CA VAL A 675 -8.09 51.03 18.18
C VAL A 675 -7.31 49.75 17.94
N CYS A 676 -6.25 49.83 17.13
CA CYS A 676 -5.35 48.70 16.86
C CYS A 676 -3.89 49.07 17.15
N ARG A 677 -3.11 48.10 17.62
CA ARG A 677 -1.67 48.25 17.84
C ARG A 677 -0.89 47.57 16.70
N PRO A 678 0.05 48.25 16.03
CA PRO A 678 0.85 47.65 14.97
C PRO A 678 1.54 46.35 15.43
N THR A 679 1.61 45.35 14.56
CA THR A 679 2.34 44.10 14.88
C THR A 679 3.84 44.37 14.95
N SER A 680 4.57 43.55 15.72
CA SER A 680 6.02 43.72 16.00
C SER A 680 6.94 43.72 14.78
N THR A 681 6.44 43.32 13.60
CA THR A 681 7.10 43.44 12.30
C THR A 681 7.03 44.85 11.68
N THR A 682 6.32 45.79 12.31
CA THR A 682 6.13 47.16 11.82
C THR A 682 7.19 48.09 12.39
N ALA A 683 8.12 48.56 11.55
CA ALA A 683 9.07 49.60 11.93
C ALA A 683 8.37 50.97 12.07
N ALA A 684 8.85 51.83 12.98
CA ALA A 684 8.26 53.15 13.23
C ALA A 684 8.16 54.04 11.97
N THR A 685 9.13 53.94 11.06
CA THR A 685 9.14 54.62 9.76
C THR A 685 7.96 54.26 8.86
N VAL A 686 7.36 53.07 9.02
CA VAL A 686 6.16 52.66 8.27
C VAL A 686 4.93 53.43 8.75
N LEU A 687 4.85 53.79 10.04
CA LEU A 687 3.70 54.47 10.64
C LEU A 687 3.63 55.95 10.27
N ASP A 688 4.78 56.62 10.17
CA ASP A 688 4.85 58.00 9.66
C ASP A 688 4.35 58.09 8.21
N HIS A 689 4.83 57.20 7.35
CA HIS A 689 4.49 57.14 5.94
C HIS A 689 3.14 56.46 5.62
N LEU A 690 2.46 55.86 6.61
CA LEU A 690 1.16 55.23 6.42
C LEU A 690 0.11 56.27 6.00
N ARG A 691 -0.48 56.14 4.81
CA ARG A 691 -1.54 57.05 4.29
C ARG A 691 -2.92 56.40 4.11
N ARG A 692 -2.97 55.07 4.13
CA ARG A 692 -4.13 54.24 3.83
C ARG A 692 -4.08 52.97 4.67
N VAL A 693 -5.19 52.60 5.30
CA VAL A 693 -5.41 51.27 5.87
C VAL A 693 -6.64 50.64 5.21
N VAL A 694 -6.62 49.32 5.06
CA VAL A 694 -7.75 48.52 4.63
C VAL A 694 -8.35 47.91 5.89
N VAL A 695 -9.63 48.16 6.14
CA VAL A 695 -10.38 47.57 7.26
C VAL A 695 -11.34 46.53 6.69
N THR A 696 -11.22 45.29 7.16
CA THR A 696 -12.09 44.18 6.77
C THR A 696 -12.82 43.64 7.99
N VAL A 697 -14.13 43.42 7.87
CA VAL A 697 -15.03 42.93 8.92
C VAL A 697 -15.75 41.69 8.41
N GLY A 698 -15.62 40.56 9.12
CA GLY A 698 -16.22 39.28 8.72
C GLY A 698 -15.32 38.35 7.90
N GLY A 699 -14.07 38.73 7.64
CA GLY A 699 -13.08 37.89 6.94
C GLY A 699 -13.33 37.76 5.43
N ASP A 700 -13.00 36.59 4.87
CA ASP A 700 -13.13 36.33 3.43
C ASP A 700 -14.60 36.30 3.00
N GLY A 701 -15.02 37.29 2.21
CA GLY A 701 -16.41 37.50 1.80
C GLY A 701 -17.18 38.53 2.65
N GLY A 702 -16.59 39.01 3.75
CA GLY A 702 -17.16 40.10 4.55
C GLY A 702 -16.89 41.50 3.98
N TYR A 703 -17.33 42.54 4.70
CA TYR A 703 -17.18 43.94 4.31
C TYR A 703 -15.70 44.36 4.31
N ALA A 704 -15.26 45.07 3.27
CA ALA A 704 -13.91 45.65 3.19
C ALA A 704 -13.96 47.10 2.69
N CYS A 705 -13.16 47.98 3.30
CA CYS A 705 -13.12 49.40 2.96
C CYS A 705 -11.74 50.03 3.15
N ASP A 706 -11.51 51.13 2.44
CA ASP A 706 -10.29 51.94 2.53
C ASP A 706 -10.50 53.16 3.44
N VAL A 707 -9.57 53.37 4.37
CA VAL A 707 -9.59 54.52 5.29
C VAL A 707 -8.26 55.28 5.20
N HIS A 708 -8.34 56.59 5.09
CA HIS A 708 -7.18 57.47 4.87
C HIS A 708 -6.72 58.21 6.14
N LYS A 709 -5.42 58.54 6.21
CA LYS A 709 -4.84 59.25 7.36
C LYS A 709 -5.40 60.68 7.41
N LYS A 710 -5.94 61.08 8.56
CA LYS A 710 -6.47 62.43 8.82
C LYS A 710 -5.41 63.48 8.50
N ILE A 711 -5.75 64.47 7.67
CA ILE A 711 -4.85 65.58 7.31
C ILE A 711 -5.28 66.83 8.06
N THR A 712 -4.49 67.24 9.06
CA THR A 712 -4.63 68.53 9.75
C THR A 712 -3.82 69.60 9.03
N GLU A 713 -4.49 70.42 8.21
CA GLU A 713 -3.86 71.63 7.65
C GLU A 713 -3.60 72.66 8.76
N HIS A 714 -2.33 72.85 9.13
CA HIS A 714 -1.90 73.96 9.99
C HIS A 714 -1.95 75.29 9.23
N ARG A 715 -3.16 75.83 9.06
CA ARG A 715 -3.40 77.19 8.55
C ARG A 715 -2.81 78.22 9.52
N LYS A 716 -1.61 78.73 9.22
CA LYS A 716 -1.08 79.94 9.86
C LYS A 716 -1.82 81.16 9.32
N ASP A 717 -2.64 81.80 10.16
CA ASP A 717 -3.26 83.07 9.80
C ASP A 717 -2.21 84.20 9.76
N GLY A 718 -1.83 84.59 8.55
CA GLY A 718 -1.11 85.83 8.26
C GLY A 718 -2.06 86.86 7.66
N ARG A 719 -2.21 88.04 8.28
CA ARG A 719 -3.02 89.14 7.74
C ARG A 719 -2.41 89.66 6.43
N GLY A 720 -3.20 89.63 5.36
CA GLY A 720 -2.83 90.20 4.05
C GLY A 720 -3.95 90.00 3.04
N GLY A 721 -5.00 90.83 3.11
CA GLY A 721 -6.22 90.59 2.34
C GLY A 721 -6.19 91.13 0.91
N LYS A 722 -6.85 90.40 -0.01
CA LYS A 722 -7.66 91.02 -1.06
C LYS A 722 -8.88 90.16 -1.38
N LEU A 723 -9.98 90.84 -1.66
CA LEU A 723 -11.29 90.28 -2.00
C LEU A 723 -11.28 89.77 -3.46
N LEU A 724 -11.94 88.64 -3.74
CA LEU A 724 -12.90 88.54 -4.86
C LEU A 724 -13.76 87.27 -4.76
N LEU A 725 -14.92 87.34 -5.41
CA LEU A 725 -16.02 86.38 -5.39
C LEU A 725 -15.67 85.07 -6.12
N PHE A 726 -16.27 83.96 -5.69
CA PHE A 726 -17.36 83.32 -6.44
C PHE A 726 -18.16 82.36 -5.53
N ALA A 727 -19.42 82.13 -5.85
CA ALA A 727 -20.31 81.19 -5.16
C ALA A 727 -20.89 80.21 -6.20
N GLY A 728 -21.07 78.94 -5.83
CA GLY A 728 -21.75 77.97 -6.69
C GLY A 728 -21.52 76.50 -6.34
N VAL A 729 -22.60 75.85 -5.90
CA VAL A 729 -22.95 74.43 -6.11
C VAL A 729 -21.88 73.36 -5.79
N THR A 730 -22.11 72.62 -4.70
CA THR A 730 -21.62 71.23 -4.54
C THR A 730 -22.81 70.26 -4.53
N LEU A 731 -22.95 69.47 -5.59
CA LEU A 731 -23.90 68.35 -5.69
C LEU A 731 -23.21 67.16 -6.36
N PHE A 732 -23.59 65.95 -5.91
CA PHE A 732 -23.28 64.60 -6.42
C PHE A 732 -22.29 64.45 -7.59
N SER A 733 -21.18 63.76 -7.31
CA SER A 733 -20.35 63.12 -8.35
C SER A 733 -19.77 61.77 -7.88
N CYS A 734 -20.64 60.83 -7.53
CA CYS A 734 -20.28 59.41 -7.67
C CYS A 734 -20.46 58.98 -9.13
N CYS A 735 -19.65 58.00 -9.57
CA CYS A 735 -19.76 57.35 -10.87
C CYS A 735 -19.47 58.20 -12.13
N ARG A 736 -18.21 58.66 -12.29
CA ARG A 736 -17.44 58.37 -13.50
C ARG A 736 -15.95 58.68 -13.38
N ASP A 737 -15.12 57.68 -13.68
CA ASP A 737 -13.98 57.87 -14.58
C ASP A 737 -13.55 56.51 -15.19
N VAL A 738 -14.12 56.20 -16.36
CA VAL A 738 -13.75 55.02 -17.17
C VAL A 738 -12.96 55.54 -18.38
N ALA A 739 -11.64 55.73 -18.21
CA ALA A 739 -10.80 56.31 -19.26
C ALA A 739 -9.33 55.85 -19.31
N ILE A 740 -8.84 54.99 -18.40
CA ILE A 740 -7.43 54.51 -18.42
C ILE A 740 -7.31 52.97 -18.33
N VAL A 741 -7.87 52.27 -19.31
CA VAL A 741 -7.64 50.82 -19.51
C VAL A 741 -7.30 50.53 -20.98
N SER A 742 -6.12 50.99 -21.41
CA SER A 742 -5.60 50.76 -22.78
C SER A 742 -4.09 50.51 -22.82
N ALA A 743 -3.30 51.15 -21.95
CA ALA A 743 -1.84 50.95 -21.89
C ALA A 743 -1.40 49.63 -21.22
N ALA A 744 -2.07 49.23 -20.12
CA ALA A 744 -1.64 48.10 -19.31
C ALA A 744 -1.81 46.73 -20.00
N VAL A 745 -2.87 46.56 -20.79
CA VAL A 745 -3.20 45.27 -21.43
C VAL A 745 -2.18 44.90 -22.52
N LEU A 746 -1.68 45.88 -23.28
CA LEU A 746 -0.66 45.67 -24.31
C LEU A 746 0.72 45.29 -23.73
N LEU A 747 1.07 45.83 -22.55
CA LEU A 747 2.29 45.45 -21.83
C LEU A 747 2.20 44.02 -21.26
N ILE A 748 1.05 43.62 -20.71
CA ILE A 748 0.86 42.26 -20.19
C ILE A 748 0.84 41.24 -21.35
N ALA A 749 0.17 41.54 -22.46
CA ALA A 749 0.13 40.68 -23.64
C ALA A 749 1.52 40.44 -24.26
N SER A 750 2.35 41.48 -24.37
CA SER A 750 3.72 41.35 -24.92
C SER A 750 4.65 40.54 -24.01
N ILE A 751 4.56 40.72 -22.68
CA ILE A 751 5.33 39.92 -21.71
C ILE A 751 4.94 38.42 -21.79
N ILE A 752 3.64 38.11 -21.85
CA ILE A 752 3.16 36.72 -21.99
C ILE A 752 3.62 36.11 -23.31
N CYS A 753 3.57 36.86 -24.42
CA CYS A 753 4.04 36.40 -25.72
C CYS A 753 5.55 36.06 -25.72
N VAL A 754 6.39 36.91 -25.12
CA VAL A 754 7.83 36.67 -24.99
C VAL A 754 8.15 35.47 -24.10
N LEU A 755 7.38 35.23 -23.04
CA LEU A 755 7.55 34.06 -22.17
C LEU A 755 7.14 32.76 -22.87
N LEU A 756 6.03 32.76 -23.63
CA LEU A 756 5.60 31.59 -24.40
C LEU A 756 6.58 31.27 -25.54
N LEU A 757 7.10 32.27 -26.25
CA LEU A 757 8.14 32.08 -27.27
C LEU A 757 9.42 31.44 -26.70
N ARG A 758 9.82 31.80 -25.47
CA ARG A 758 10.97 31.19 -24.79
C ARG A 758 10.73 29.77 -24.28
N ALA A 759 9.47 29.36 -24.10
CA ALA A 759 9.12 27.99 -23.70
C ALA A 759 9.18 27.01 -24.88
N VAL A 760 8.84 27.46 -26.10
CA VAL A 760 8.75 26.60 -27.29
C VAL A 760 10.12 26.26 -27.91
N THR A 761 11.14 27.10 -27.73
CA THR A 761 12.46 26.94 -28.40
C THR A 761 13.48 26.10 -27.61
N LYS A 762 13.07 25.21 -26.69
CA LYS A 762 14.00 24.48 -25.81
C LYS A 762 13.85 22.96 -25.72
N ASN A 763 13.15 22.33 -26.67
CA ASN A 763 13.10 20.87 -26.81
C ASN A 763 13.11 20.43 -28.29
N ARG A 764 14.29 20.04 -28.80
CA ARG A 764 14.51 19.17 -29.99
C ARG A 764 16.01 18.84 -30.10
N TYR A 765 16.33 17.67 -30.68
CA TYR A 765 17.66 17.05 -30.81
C TYR A 765 18.27 16.54 -29.48
N VAL A 766 18.99 15.41 -29.38
CA VAL A 766 19.21 14.18 -30.21
C VAL A 766 20.01 13.18 -29.31
N ILE A 767 20.08 11.84 -29.44
CA ILE A 767 19.68 10.79 -30.40
C ILE A 767 19.05 9.59 -29.63
N SER A 768 18.59 8.55 -30.33
CA SER A 768 18.66 7.14 -29.89
C SER A 768 19.51 6.35 -30.90
N VAL A 769 20.25 5.33 -30.47
CA VAL A 769 21.05 4.45 -31.33
C VAL A 769 20.93 3.01 -30.84
N ASP A 770 20.57 2.09 -31.74
CA ASP A 770 20.61 0.65 -31.51
C ASP A 770 21.94 0.06 -32.01
N THR A 771 22.67 -0.65 -31.14
CA THR A 771 23.61 -1.74 -31.45
C THR A 771 23.75 -2.61 -30.21
#